data_AF-A0A945CVI9-F1
#
_entry.id   AF-A0A945CVI9-F1
#
_cell.length_a   1.000
_cell.length_b   1.000
_cell.length_c   1.000
_cell.angle_alpha   90.00
_cell.angle_beta   90.00
_cell.angle_gamma   90.00
#
_symmetry.space_group_name_H-M   'P 1'
#
loop_
_entity.id
_entity.type
_entity.pdbx_description
1 polymer ?
#
loop_
_entity_poly.entity_id
_entity_poly.type
_entity_poly.pdbx_seq_one_letter_code
_entity_poly.pdbx_strand_id
1 'polypeptide(L)'
;RLGRVVRDLPCRACGGGRINPVSAASQLRGKSLPEFGALPLDQALAFLENLGLSSREEELAGEILEEARRRLRFLIDVGLDYVHIGRSAPTLSGGESQRVRLAGQIGSGLTGVLYVLDEPTIGLHPRDNARLVAALKNLRDLGNTLITVEHDRDTLEAADYLVDFGPGAGPEGGQIVAAGPRATLEKRRGSLTGQYLAGKLSVPVPEERRQPTSPVPQNGAAVPGWLTIAGARHNNLCDITAHLPLGRFICVTGPSGSGKSSLIHDILFNYLAHELHRARTVAEEHDRILGAEQLDKVIDIDQSPIGHSPRSDPATYTGVFDQIRKLFAMLPESRVRGYTPGRFSYNQRGGRCEACWGLGSRRIEMHFLPDVWVECDTCNGARYNQETLEVEYRSQSIADVLRMPVEEACAHFARQPKIHRLLQTLVDVGLGYMQLGQPASTLSGGESQRVRLARELARPGTGSTLYLLDEPTTGLHIADVVRLLKVLNRLVEAGNTVLVIEHNMEVAKVADWILDLGPGGGENGGSLVACGPPESIADSTTSDTASFLREALARSPRVPREELMLPVRKVEKLSDEPDELDVPKAKPPWQEDGRRWHLETRQLADGRQPAWQGEALAYLTDRIASFDGMDEIRWNARDAVTAKAAGKRAAFFMRVRTNEHWWFRVEFRTEKGLFDQTDLSRQLKLSNWDDVKELQVYGRWSRIRVNAREKRWDRIHLFLWSLKEIDSPAFRKFLKECYAGYRRVAGFEGGEN
;
A
#
# COMPACT_ATOMS: atom_id res chain seq x y z
N ARG A 1 22.02 4.98 -5.41
CA ARG A 1 21.31 5.17 -4.12
C ARG A 1 22.16 5.98 -3.14
N LEU A 2 22.72 7.14 -3.55
CA LEU A 2 23.42 8.05 -2.65
C LEU A 2 22.45 8.90 -1.80
N GLY A 3 21.28 9.25 -2.32
CA GLY A 3 20.31 10.10 -1.61
C GLY A 3 19.73 9.55 -0.30
N ARG A 4 20.12 8.35 0.16
CA ARG A 4 19.76 7.81 1.49
C ARG A 4 20.86 7.95 2.55
N VAL A 5 22.02 8.48 2.17
CA VAL A 5 23.19 8.72 3.05
C VAL A 5 23.74 10.13 2.89
N VAL A 6 23.05 10.98 2.12
CA VAL A 6 23.43 12.37 1.83
C VAL A 6 22.27 13.25 2.25
N ARG A 7 22.56 14.37 2.92
CA ARG A 7 21.60 15.41 3.30
C ARG A 7 21.81 16.60 2.37
N ASP A 8 20.72 17.25 1.98
CA ASP A 8 20.79 18.52 1.28
C ASP A 8 21.20 19.61 2.26
N LEU A 9 22.26 20.34 1.91
CA LEU A 9 22.77 21.47 2.68
C LEU A 9 22.79 22.72 1.80
N PRO A 10 22.62 23.91 2.39
CA PRO A 10 22.80 25.16 1.65
C PRO A 10 24.17 25.18 0.95
N CYS A 11 24.17 25.53 -0.33
CA CYS A 11 25.39 25.58 -1.12
C CYS A 11 26.36 26.61 -0.54
N ARG A 12 27.61 26.22 -0.26
CA ARG A 12 28.63 27.10 0.34
C ARG A 12 28.96 28.33 -0.52
N ALA A 13 28.84 28.23 -1.84
CA ALA A 13 29.20 29.31 -2.75
C ALA A 13 28.15 30.43 -2.80
N CYS A 14 26.87 30.09 -2.73
CA CYS A 14 25.77 31.07 -2.81
C CYS A 14 24.96 31.20 -1.52
N GLY A 15 25.34 30.50 -0.45
CA GLY A 15 24.60 30.45 0.80
C GLY A 15 23.18 29.87 0.68
N GLY A 16 22.88 29.18 -0.43
CA GLY A 16 21.51 28.75 -0.76
C GLY A 16 20.69 29.75 -1.61
N GLY A 17 21.24 30.93 -1.94
CA GLY A 17 20.55 31.95 -2.74
C GLY A 17 20.37 31.63 -4.23
N ARG A 18 20.98 30.53 -4.72
CA ARG A 18 20.87 29.98 -6.10
C ARG A 18 21.31 30.91 -7.25
N ILE A 19 21.74 32.13 -6.96
CA ILE A 19 22.24 33.11 -7.94
C ILE A 19 23.74 33.32 -7.78
N ASN A 20 24.39 33.80 -8.85
CA ASN A 20 25.82 34.08 -8.84
C ASN A 20 26.13 35.34 -7.97
N PRO A 21 27.37 35.47 -7.46
CA PRO A 21 27.73 36.58 -6.56
C PRO A 21 27.50 37.98 -7.15
N VAL A 22 27.70 38.14 -8.47
CA VAL A 22 27.50 39.43 -9.16
C VAL A 22 26.03 39.84 -9.14
N SER A 23 25.11 38.90 -9.38
CA SER A 23 23.68 39.14 -9.35
C SER A 23 23.19 39.36 -7.91
N ALA A 24 23.75 38.61 -6.95
CA ALA A 24 23.41 38.76 -5.52
C ALA A 24 23.82 40.11 -4.93
N ALA A 25 24.84 40.76 -5.49
CA ALA A 25 25.26 42.09 -5.07
C ALA A 25 24.28 43.21 -5.44
N SER A 26 23.30 42.94 -6.33
CA SER A 26 22.26 43.92 -6.66
C SER A 26 21.26 44.04 -5.51
N GLN A 27 21.08 45.26 -5.01
CA GLN A 27 20.23 45.55 -3.86
C GLN A 27 19.14 46.55 -4.20
N LEU A 28 17.95 46.32 -3.67
CA LEU A 28 16.85 47.27 -3.62
C LEU A 28 16.72 47.76 -2.18
N ARG A 29 17.02 49.04 -1.94
CA ARG A 29 16.99 49.70 -0.61
C ARG A 29 17.62 48.84 0.50
N GLY A 30 18.81 48.30 0.23
CA GLY A 30 19.60 47.55 1.21
C GLY A 30 19.22 46.06 1.36
N LYS A 31 18.26 45.54 0.58
CA LYS A 31 17.98 44.10 0.48
C LYS A 31 18.36 43.55 -0.89
N SER A 32 19.12 42.47 -0.91
CA SER A 32 19.40 41.67 -2.11
C SER A 32 18.21 40.77 -2.47
N LEU A 33 18.22 40.21 -3.69
CA LEU A 33 17.16 39.30 -4.14
C LEU A 33 17.01 38.04 -3.27
N PRO A 34 18.09 37.36 -2.82
CA PRO A 34 17.97 36.21 -1.92
C PRO A 34 17.41 36.59 -0.55
N GLU A 35 17.82 37.75 -0.01
CA GLU A 35 17.30 38.25 1.27
C GLU A 35 15.81 38.60 1.17
N PHE A 36 15.38 39.23 0.07
CA PHE A 36 13.97 39.48 -0.19
C PHE A 36 13.19 38.17 -0.37
N GLY A 37 13.74 37.21 -1.10
CA GLY A 37 13.09 35.91 -1.33
C GLY A 37 12.99 35.03 -0.09
N ALA A 38 13.76 35.31 0.96
CA ALA A 38 13.70 34.62 2.25
C ALA A 38 12.67 35.23 3.21
N LEU A 39 12.15 36.43 2.93
CA LEU A 39 11.11 37.05 3.75
C LEU A 39 9.79 36.27 3.62
N PRO A 40 9.06 36.08 4.73
CA PRO A 40 7.64 35.75 4.68
C PRO A 40 6.86 36.70 3.76
N LEU A 41 5.82 36.21 3.11
CA LEU A 41 5.09 36.95 2.07
C LEU A 41 4.44 38.24 2.61
N ASP A 42 3.97 38.23 3.85
CA ASP A 42 3.47 39.43 4.54
C ASP A 42 4.56 40.49 4.75
N GLN A 43 5.75 40.09 5.20
CA GLN A 43 6.91 40.96 5.34
C GLN A 43 7.43 41.45 3.99
N ALA A 44 7.39 40.59 2.95
CA ALA A 44 7.77 40.96 1.60
C ALA A 44 6.80 42.01 1.02
N LEU A 45 5.48 41.86 1.24
CA LEU A 45 4.50 42.85 0.85
C LEU A 45 4.72 44.17 1.60
N ALA A 46 4.87 44.12 2.92
CA ALA A 46 5.14 45.30 3.75
C ALA A 46 6.42 46.02 3.31
N PHE A 47 7.46 45.28 2.91
CA PHE A 47 8.68 45.86 2.34
C PHE A 47 8.38 46.61 1.03
N LEU A 48 7.59 46.01 0.12
CA LEU A 48 7.26 46.66 -1.15
C LEU A 48 6.32 47.87 -0.99
N GLU A 49 5.41 47.86 -0.03
CA GLU A 49 4.49 48.96 0.23
C GLU A 49 5.19 50.15 0.89
N ASN A 50 6.21 49.91 1.71
CA ASN A 50 7.01 50.96 2.35
C ASN A 50 8.23 51.42 1.53
N LEU A 51 8.33 51.01 0.25
CA LEU A 51 9.38 51.49 -0.65
C LEU A 51 9.17 52.98 -0.96
N GLY A 52 10.06 53.82 -0.44
CA GLY A 52 10.18 55.21 -0.88
C GLY A 52 10.78 55.28 -2.28
N LEU A 53 9.95 55.58 -3.28
CA LEU A 53 10.33 55.71 -4.69
C LEU A 53 10.50 57.20 -5.05
N SER A 54 11.59 57.51 -5.75
CA SER A 54 11.73 58.82 -6.42
C SER A 54 10.80 58.90 -7.62
N SER A 55 10.48 60.11 -8.09
CA SER A 55 9.63 60.32 -9.27
C SER A 55 10.14 59.59 -10.52
N ARG A 56 11.45 59.45 -10.67
CA ARG A 56 12.07 58.68 -11.77
C ARG A 56 11.92 57.16 -11.58
N GLU A 57 12.02 56.65 -10.36
CA GLU A 57 11.84 55.21 -10.09
C GLU A 57 10.37 54.80 -10.23
N GLU A 58 9.44 55.68 -9.84
CA GLU A 58 8.01 55.47 -10.03
C GLU A 58 7.66 55.34 -11.52
N GLU A 59 8.21 56.21 -12.38
CA GLU A 59 8.01 56.14 -13.83
C GLU A 59 8.55 54.84 -14.45
N LEU A 60 9.66 54.31 -13.94
CA LEU A 60 10.32 53.13 -14.49
C LEU A 60 9.78 51.80 -13.96
N ALA A 61 9.37 51.75 -12.69
CA ALA A 61 9.07 50.51 -11.98
C ALA A 61 7.69 50.50 -11.29
N GLY A 62 6.93 51.60 -11.31
CA GLY A 62 5.65 51.70 -10.63
C GLY A 62 4.66 50.60 -11.04
N GLU A 63 4.47 50.38 -12.35
CA GLU A 63 3.57 49.31 -12.85
C GLU A 63 4.02 47.91 -12.42
N ILE A 64 5.34 47.66 -12.43
CA ILE A 64 5.92 46.37 -12.03
C ILE A 64 5.73 46.14 -10.52
N LEU A 65 5.92 47.18 -9.71
CA LEU A 65 5.76 47.11 -8.26
C LEU A 65 4.30 46.97 -7.86
N GLU A 66 3.38 47.66 -8.52
CA GLU A 66 1.94 47.46 -8.32
C GLU A 66 1.52 46.02 -8.66
N GLU A 67 2.04 45.46 -9.77
CA GLU A 67 1.78 44.07 -10.12
C GLU A 67 2.36 43.09 -9.09
N ALA A 68 3.58 43.34 -8.60
CA ALA A 68 4.20 42.52 -7.56
C ALA A 68 3.40 42.58 -6.26
N ARG A 69 3.04 43.77 -5.77
CA ARG A 69 2.21 43.97 -4.57
C ARG A 69 0.87 43.24 -4.72
N ARG A 70 0.22 43.39 -5.87
CA ARG A 70 -1.05 42.72 -6.18
C ARG A 70 -0.94 41.19 -6.10
N ARG A 71 0.09 40.58 -6.68
CA ARG A 71 0.31 39.13 -6.61
C ARG A 71 0.64 38.63 -5.20
N LEU A 72 1.43 39.39 -4.44
CA LEU A 72 1.72 39.07 -3.05
C LEU A 72 0.45 39.09 -2.19
N ARG A 73 -0.42 40.10 -2.37
CA ARG A 73 -1.73 40.17 -1.70
C ARG A 73 -2.57 38.94 -2.00
N PHE A 74 -2.65 38.48 -3.25
CA PHE A 74 -3.42 37.27 -3.57
C PHE A 74 -2.89 36.01 -2.87
N LEU A 75 -1.57 35.87 -2.71
CA LEU A 75 -1.00 34.75 -1.94
C LEU A 75 -1.34 34.85 -0.44
N ILE A 76 -1.36 36.06 0.12
CA ILE A 76 -1.76 36.32 1.51
C ILE A 76 -3.25 36.07 1.72
N ASP A 77 -4.10 36.47 0.77
CA ASP A 77 -5.55 36.31 0.82
C ASP A 77 -5.96 34.82 0.86
N VAL A 78 -5.16 33.94 0.23
CA VAL A 78 -5.33 32.48 0.32
C VAL A 78 -4.61 31.85 1.52
N GLY A 79 -4.14 32.65 2.49
CA GLY A 79 -3.56 32.15 3.74
C GLY A 79 -2.16 31.55 3.61
N LEU A 80 -1.32 32.08 2.71
CA LEU A 80 0.08 31.68 2.56
C LEU A 80 1.05 32.74 3.09
N ASP A 81 0.61 33.66 3.94
CA ASP A 81 1.40 34.76 4.50
C ASP A 81 2.75 34.32 5.09
N TYR A 82 2.79 33.16 5.76
CA TYR A 82 3.97 32.60 6.39
C TYR A 82 4.99 31.95 5.42
N VAL A 83 4.59 31.70 4.17
CA VAL A 83 5.49 31.13 3.15
C VAL A 83 6.43 32.22 2.64
N HIS A 84 7.57 31.86 2.08
CA HIS A 84 8.50 32.79 1.43
C HIS A 84 8.75 32.38 -0.02
N ILE A 85 9.11 33.34 -0.88
CA ILE A 85 9.25 33.16 -2.34
C ILE A 85 10.34 32.13 -2.69
N GLY A 86 11.39 32.06 -1.87
CA GLY A 86 12.50 31.11 -2.03
C GLY A 86 12.17 29.65 -1.67
N ARG A 87 10.98 29.37 -1.11
CA ARG A 87 10.59 28.02 -0.68
C ARG A 87 10.49 27.10 -1.90
N SER A 88 11.04 25.89 -1.76
CA SER A 88 11.04 24.91 -2.84
C SER A 88 9.62 24.37 -3.08
N ALA A 89 9.12 24.41 -4.32
CA ALA A 89 7.78 23.91 -4.63
C ALA A 89 7.51 22.44 -4.17
N PRO A 90 8.46 21.49 -4.26
CA PRO A 90 8.27 20.13 -3.76
C PRO A 90 8.12 19.99 -2.23
N THR A 91 8.45 21.03 -1.45
CA THR A 91 8.29 21.02 0.02
C THR A 91 7.01 21.71 0.47
N LEU A 92 6.16 22.14 -0.45
CA LEU A 92 4.82 22.62 -0.17
C LEU A 92 3.88 21.41 0.07
N SER A 93 2.95 21.55 1.00
CA SER A 93 1.85 20.58 1.15
C SER A 93 0.93 20.61 -0.08
N GLY A 94 0.07 19.59 -0.21
CA GLY A 94 -0.94 19.55 -1.28
C GLY A 94 -1.83 20.80 -1.28
N GLY A 95 -2.37 21.17 -0.11
CA GLY A 95 -3.17 22.38 0.08
C GLY A 95 -2.38 23.67 -0.20
N GLU A 96 -1.12 23.78 0.24
CA GLU A 96 -0.28 24.94 -0.07
C GLU A 96 -0.07 25.10 -1.58
N SER A 97 0.26 24.01 -2.27
CA SER A 97 0.47 24.00 -3.73
C SER A 97 -0.81 24.38 -4.50
N GLN A 98 -1.96 23.87 -4.07
CA GLN A 98 -3.26 24.21 -4.63
C GLN A 98 -3.59 25.69 -4.44
N ARG A 99 -3.33 26.25 -3.26
CA ARG A 99 -3.57 27.68 -2.98
C ARG A 99 -2.61 28.60 -3.75
N VAL A 100 -1.35 28.20 -3.95
CA VAL A 100 -0.43 28.92 -4.86
C VAL A 100 -1.00 28.95 -6.29
N ARG A 101 -1.54 27.83 -6.77
CA ARG A 101 -2.19 27.77 -8.09
C ARG A 101 -3.43 28.67 -8.14
N LEU A 102 -4.27 28.65 -7.11
CA LEU A 102 -5.47 29.49 -7.01
C LEU A 102 -5.11 30.99 -7.03
N ALA A 103 -4.14 31.41 -6.23
CA ALA A 103 -3.65 32.79 -6.23
C ALA A 103 -3.13 33.22 -7.61
N GLY A 104 -2.44 32.32 -8.32
CA GLY A 104 -2.01 32.55 -9.71
C GLY A 104 -3.18 32.74 -10.67
N GLN A 105 -4.30 32.03 -10.48
CA GLN A 105 -5.51 32.19 -11.28
C GLN A 105 -6.24 33.50 -10.96
N ILE A 106 -6.38 33.85 -9.68
CA ILE A 106 -6.96 35.14 -9.26
C ILE A 106 -6.15 36.30 -9.86
N GLY A 107 -4.82 36.18 -9.86
CA GLY A 107 -3.93 37.19 -10.43
C GLY A 107 -3.95 37.32 -11.95
N SER A 108 -4.47 36.33 -12.67
CA SER A 108 -4.60 36.40 -14.13
C SER A 108 -5.67 37.39 -14.60
N GLY A 109 -6.63 37.75 -13.72
CA GLY A 109 -7.72 38.68 -14.06
C GLY A 109 -8.65 38.17 -15.16
N LEU A 110 -8.68 36.86 -15.42
CA LEU A 110 -9.55 36.27 -16.43
C LEU A 110 -11.02 36.41 -16.04
N THR A 111 -11.87 36.59 -17.05
CA THR A 111 -13.34 36.70 -16.92
C THR A 111 -14.01 35.70 -17.87
N GLY A 112 -15.22 35.24 -17.54
CA GLY A 112 -15.93 34.23 -18.35
C GLY A 112 -15.32 32.82 -18.28
N VAL A 113 -14.49 32.54 -17.27
CA VAL A 113 -13.87 31.23 -17.06
C VAL A 113 -14.73 30.37 -16.13
N LEU A 114 -14.82 29.07 -16.44
CA LEU A 114 -15.37 28.06 -15.55
C LEU A 114 -14.22 27.43 -14.73
N TYR A 115 -14.15 27.79 -13.46
CA TYR A 115 -13.21 27.19 -12.52
C TYR A 115 -13.85 25.95 -11.88
N VAL A 116 -13.18 24.81 -12.00
CA VAL A 116 -13.54 23.58 -11.27
C VAL A 116 -12.47 23.34 -10.22
N LEU A 117 -12.87 23.41 -8.95
CA LEU A 117 -11.99 23.34 -7.80
C LEU A 117 -12.35 22.09 -6.98
N ASP A 118 -11.34 21.33 -6.61
CA ASP A 118 -11.46 20.09 -5.83
C ASP A 118 -10.98 20.35 -4.40
N GLU A 119 -11.91 20.51 -3.46
CA GLU A 119 -11.68 20.73 -2.02
C GLU A 119 -10.59 21.78 -1.69
N PRO A 120 -10.77 23.05 -2.08
CA PRO A 120 -9.79 24.10 -1.81
C PRO A 120 -9.53 24.35 -0.31
N THR A 121 -10.39 23.90 0.61
CA THR A 121 -10.19 24.06 2.06
C THR A 121 -9.29 22.99 2.70
N ILE A 122 -8.74 22.04 1.92
CA ILE A 122 -7.84 20.99 2.46
C ILE A 122 -6.65 21.59 3.23
N GLY A 123 -6.37 21.03 4.40
CA GLY A 123 -5.26 21.42 5.27
C GLY A 123 -5.29 22.88 5.72
N LEU A 124 -6.47 23.50 5.70
CA LEU A 124 -6.68 24.86 6.13
C LEU A 124 -7.36 24.90 7.50
N HIS A 125 -6.85 25.75 8.38
CA HIS A 125 -7.46 25.95 9.69
C HIS A 125 -8.79 26.73 9.55
N PRO A 126 -9.82 26.44 10.37
CA PRO A 126 -11.12 27.13 10.30
C PRO A 126 -11.02 28.67 10.30
N ARG A 127 -10.04 29.22 11.05
CA ARG A 127 -9.72 30.66 11.06
C ARG A 127 -9.45 31.24 9.66
N ASP A 128 -8.70 30.51 8.84
CA ASP A 128 -8.23 30.98 7.54
C ASP A 128 -9.24 30.65 6.42
N ASN A 129 -10.20 29.76 6.70
CA ASN A 129 -11.25 29.36 5.77
C ASN A 129 -12.11 30.55 5.30
N ALA A 130 -12.46 31.45 6.22
CA ALA A 130 -13.21 32.66 5.88
C ALA A 130 -12.50 33.54 4.83
N ARG A 131 -11.16 33.60 4.86
CA ARG A 131 -10.36 34.36 3.88
C ARG A 131 -10.42 33.69 2.50
N LEU A 132 -10.26 32.37 2.46
CA LEU A 132 -10.38 31.61 1.22
C LEU A 132 -11.77 31.75 0.59
N VAL A 133 -12.84 31.60 1.38
CA VAL A 133 -14.21 31.80 0.90
C VAL A 133 -14.41 33.21 0.33
N ALA A 134 -13.85 34.24 0.98
CA ALA A 134 -13.90 35.60 0.45
C ALA A 134 -13.15 35.74 -0.88
N ALA A 135 -11.96 35.13 -1.01
CA ALA A 135 -11.20 35.10 -2.26
C ALA A 135 -11.95 34.38 -3.40
N LEU A 136 -12.64 33.28 -3.10
CA LEU A 136 -13.47 32.56 -4.07
C LEU A 136 -14.67 33.40 -4.52
N LYS A 137 -15.33 34.12 -3.60
CA LYS A 137 -16.40 35.08 -3.94
C LYS A 137 -15.90 36.21 -4.83
N ASN A 138 -14.73 36.77 -4.53
CA ASN A 138 -14.11 37.78 -5.39
C ASN A 138 -13.84 37.22 -6.80
N LEU A 139 -13.33 35.99 -6.91
CA LEU A 139 -13.08 35.35 -8.21
C LEU A 139 -14.38 35.15 -9.02
N ARG A 140 -15.47 34.76 -8.35
CA ARG A 140 -16.82 34.69 -8.93
C ARG A 140 -17.30 36.07 -9.41
N ASP A 141 -17.17 37.08 -8.56
CA ASP A 141 -17.69 38.44 -8.78
C ASP A 141 -16.95 39.18 -9.91
N LEU A 142 -15.74 38.74 -10.28
CA LEU A 142 -15.07 39.15 -11.52
C LEU A 142 -15.80 38.72 -12.81
N GLY A 143 -16.88 37.94 -12.71
CA GLY A 143 -17.64 37.42 -13.85
C GLY A 143 -17.23 36.00 -14.25
N ASN A 144 -16.75 35.21 -13.29
CA ASN A 144 -16.43 33.80 -13.50
C ASN A 144 -17.46 32.89 -12.84
N THR A 145 -17.52 31.64 -13.29
CA THR A 145 -18.32 30.59 -12.64
C THR A 145 -17.40 29.65 -11.89
N LEU A 146 -17.70 29.39 -10.62
CA LEU A 146 -16.94 28.45 -9.79
C LEU A 146 -17.82 27.23 -9.50
N ILE A 147 -17.30 26.04 -9.79
CA ILE A 147 -17.84 24.76 -9.34
C ILE A 147 -16.82 24.18 -8.37
N THR A 148 -17.20 24.09 -7.10
CA THR A 148 -16.35 23.60 -6.03
C THR A 148 -16.90 22.27 -5.53
N VAL A 149 -16.07 21.23 -5.51
CA VAL A 149 -16.33 20.01 -4.74
C VAL A 149 -15.88 20.29 -3.31
N GLU A 150 -16.77 20.17 -2.34
CA GLU A 150 -16.48 20.51 -0.95
C GLU A 150 -17.25 19.64 0.06
N HIS A 151 -16.65 19.55 1.23
CA HIS A 151 -17.21 18.88 2.40
C HIS A 151 -17.18 19.77 3.64
N ASP A 152 -16.44 20.88 3.60
CA ASP A 152 -16.38 21.85 4.68
C ASP A 152 -17.72 22.58 4.88
N ARG A 153 -18.12 22.72 6.14
CA ARG A 153 -19.40 23.32 6.49
C ARG A 153 -19.47 24.79 6.11
N ASP A 154 -18.45 25.58 6.44
CA ASP A 154 -18.51 27.04 6.25
C ASP A 154 -18.59 27.38 4.75
N THR A 155 -17.89 26.61 3.92
CA THR A 155 -17.93 26.76 2.46
C THR A 155 -19.28 26.37 1.88
N LEU A 156 -19.86 25.24 2.33
CA LEU A 156 -21.21 24.83 1.93
C LEU A 156 -22.27 25.87 2.35
N GLU A 157 -22.12 26.46 3.53
CA GLU A 157 -23.04 27.50 4.01
C GLU A 157 -22.90 28.83 3.26
N ALA A 158 -21.70 29.13 2.75
CA ALA A 158 -21.40 30.34 1.99
C ALA A 158 -21.75 30.26 0.49
N ALA A 159 -22.05 29.06 -0.02
CA ALA A 159 -22.32 28.81 -1.44
C ALA A 159 -23.68 29.38 -1.89
N ASP A 160 -23.72 29.92 -3.11
CA ASP A 160 -24.95 30.46 -3.70
C ASP A 160 -25.94 29.34 -4.09
N TYR A 161 -25.40 28.19 -4.50
CA TYR A 161 -26.15 27.04 -4.99
C TYR A 161 -25.42 25.75 -4.61
N LEU A 162 -26.15 24.78 -4.10
CA LEU A 162 -25.62 23.48 -3.70
C LEU A 162 -26.21 22.37 -4.56
N VAL A 163 -25.37 21.40 -4.90
CA VAL A 163 -25.75 20.15 -5.58
C VAL A 163 -25.24 18.99 -4.75
N ASP A 164 -26.17 18.22 -4.19
CA ASP A 164 -25.88 17.04 -3.39
C ASP A 164 -26.01 15.77 -4.23
N PHE A 165 -24.96 14.96 -4.24
CA PHE A 165 -24.88 13.69 -4.93
C PHE A 165 -25.03 12.53 -3.94
N GLY A 166 -25.76 11.49 -4.33
CA GLY A 166 -25.96 10.32 -3.48
C GLY A 166 -26.95 9.33 -4.10
N PRO A 167 -27.74 8.60 -3.29
CA PRO A 167 -27.77 8.60 -1.82
C PRO A 167 -26.58 7.87 -1.15
N GLY A 168 -25.82 7.06 -1.90
CA GLY A 168 -24.64 6.35 -1.43
C GLY A 168 -23.41 6.59 -2.31
N ALA A 169 -22.35 5.80 -2.12
CA ALA A 169 -21.14 5.85 -2.92
C ALA A 169 -21.11 4.73 -3.98
N GLY A 170 -20.33 4.92 -5.05
CA GLY A 170 -20.19 3.94 -6.15
C GLY A 170 -21.52 3.60 -6.83
N PRO A 171 -21.89 2.31 -6.97
CA PRO A 171 -23.12 1.92 -7.66
C PRO A 171 -24.42 2.48 -7.07
N GLU A 172 -24.43 2.78 -5.77
CA GLU A 172 -25.59 3.39 -5.08
C GLU A 172 -25.60 4.93 -5.18
N GLY A 173 -24.60 5.53 -5.83
CA GLY A 173 -24.45 6.97 -6.01
C GLY A 173 -24.75 7.44 -7.44
N GLY A 174 -24.14 8.56 -7.83
CA GLY A 174 -24.21 9.09 -9.19
C GLY A 174 -25.53 9.80 -9.53
N GLN A 175 -26.40 10.02 -8.55
CA GLN A 175 -27.68 10.72 -8.74
C GLN A 175 -27.67 12.05 -7.98
N ILE A 176 -28.31 13.07 -8.56
CA ILE A 176 -28.54 14.34 -7.88
C ILE A 176 -29.69 14.14 -6.89
N VAL A 177 -29.36 14.08 -5.61
CA VAL A 177 -30.32 13.91 -4.52
C VAL A 177 -30.93 15.25 -4.19
N ALA A 178 -30.22 16.36 -4.25
CA ALA A 178 -30.83 17.66 -4.07
C ALA A 178 -30.05 18.70 -4.85
N ALA A 179 -30.74 19.71 -5.38
CA ALA A 179 -30.10 20.84 -6.03
C ALA A 179 -30.90 22.10 -5.73
N GLY A 180 -30.22 23.16 -5.31
CA GLY A 180 -30.85 24.42 -4.95
C GLY A 180 -30.07 25.21 -3.90
N PRO A 181 -30.63 26.33 -3.44
CA PRO A 181 -30.13 27.03 -2.26
C PRO A 181 -30.15 26.13 -1.01
N ARG A 182 -29.29 26.42 -0.02
CA ARG A 182 -29.18 25.69 1.26
C ARG A 182 -30.52 25.27 1.88
N ALA A 183 -31.46 26.20 1.99
CA ALA A 183 -32.78 25.95 2.58
C ALA A 183 -33.59 24.84 1.88
N THR A 184 -33.29 24.54 0.62
CA THR A 184 -33.90 23.44 -0.15
C THR A 184 -33.34 22.10 0.30
N LEU A 185 -32.02 22.00 0.49
CA LEU A 185 -31.34 20.78 0.91
C LEU A 185 -31.75 20.39 2.34
N GLU A 186 -31.80 21.35 3.27
CA GLU A 186 -32.16 21.11 4.68
C GLU A 186 -33.57 20.52 4.87
N LYS A 187 -34.48 20.83 3.95
CA LYS A 187 -35.86 20.31 3.92
C LYS A 187 -35.95 18.91 3.30
N ARG A 188 -35.01 18.53 2.43
CA ARG A 188 -35.07 17.27 1.70
C ARG A 188 -34.54 16.12 2.55
N ARG A 189 -35.44 15.22 2.99
CA ARG A 189 -35.06 14.04 3.80
C ARG A 189 -34.07 13.10 3.11
N GLY A 190 -34.07 13.05 1.78
CA GLY A 190 -33.13 12.21 1.02
C GLY A 190 -31.69 12.72 1.03
N SER A 191 -31.47 14.03 1.27
CA SER A 191 -30.14 14.63 1.27
C SER A 191 -29.45 14.37 2.61
N LEU A 192 -28.37 13.60 2.60
CA LEU A 192 -27.59 13.33 3.81
C LEU A 192 -26.88 14.61 4.26
N THR A 193 -26.27 15.33 3.33
CA THR A 193 -25.62 16.62 3.57
C THR A 193 -26.61 17.63 4.15
N GLY A 194 -27.82 17.73 3.60
CA GLY A 194 -28.87 18.59 4.11
C GLY A 194 -29.30 18.27 5.55
N GLN A 195 -29.25 16.99 5.97
CA GLN A 195 -29.52 16.60 7.35
C GLN A 195 -28.42 17.06 8.32
N TYR A 196 -27.16 17.01 7.91
CA TYR A 196 -26.04 17.54 8.69
C TYR A 196 -26.06 19.07 8.78
N LEU A 197 -26.31 19.76 7.66
CA LEU A 197 -26.43 21.23 7.63
C LEU A 197 -27.60 21.73 8.49
N ALA A 198 -28.72 21.00 8.50
CA ALA A 198 -29.88 21.29 9.35
C ALA A 198 -29.66 20.94 10.83
N GLY A 199 -28.53 20.32 11.21
CA GLY A 199 -28.26 19.86 12.57
C GLY A 199 -29.10 18.67 13.04
N LYS A 200 -29.80 17.97 12.12
CA LYS A 200 -30.55 16.74 12.43
C LYS A 200 -29.62 15.56 12.69
N LEU A 201 -28.47 15.56 11.99
CA LEU A 201 -27.36 14.64 12.20
C LEU A 201 -26.12 15.46 12.54
N SER A 202 -25.23 14.87 13.35
CA SER A 202 -23.96 15.48 13.77
C SER A 202 -23.00 14.39 14.20
N VAL A 203 -21.70 14.65 14.21
CA VAL A 203 -20.77 13.76 14.91
C VAL A 203 -21.00 13.91 16.42
N PRO A 204 -21.37 12.84 17.15
CA PRO A 204 -21.63 12.95 18.57
C PRO A 204 -20.34 13.09 19.39
N VAL A 205 -20.45 13.68 20.58
CA VAL A 205 -19.33 13.88 21.52
C VAL A 205 -19.37 12.79 22.58
N PRO A 206 -18.25 12.17 22.98
CA PRO A 206 -18.24 11.22 24.09
C PRO A 206 -18.65 11.90 25.40
N GLU A 207 -19.58 11.29 26.15
CA GLU A 207 -19.94 11.74 27.51
C GLU A 207 -18.75 11.69 28.47
N GLU A 208 -17.97 10.61 28.41
CA GLU A 208 -16.75 10.42 29.19
C GLU A 208 -15.52 10.26 28.27
N ARG A 209 -14.43 10.96 28.60
CA ARG A 209 -13.14 10.84 27.91
C ARG A 209 -12.23 9.85 28.62
N ARG A 210 -11.38 9.15 27.85
CA ARG A 210 -10.36 8.26 28.44
C ARG A 210 -9.34 9.13 29.19
N GLN A 211 -9.36 9.10 30.52
CA GLN A 211 -8.43 9.85 31.37
C GLN A 211 -7.00 9.28 31.27
N PRO A 212 -5.93 10.08 31.25
CA PRO A 212 -4.57 9.56 31.33
C PRO A 212 -4.37 8.66 32.57
N THR A 213 -3.59 7.58 32.45
CA THR A 213 -3.36 6.64 33.56
C THR A 213 -2.46 7.19 34.67
N SER A 214 -1.75 8.28 34.41
CA SER A 214 -0.84 8.92 35.35
C SER A 214 -0.88 10.44 35.18
N PRO A 215 -0.56 11.22 36.22
CA PRO A 215 -0.50 12.68 36.12
C PRO A 215 0.42 13.14 34.99
N VAL A 216 0.13 14.31 34.42
CA VAL A 216 0.97 14.92 33.38
C VAL A 216 2.41 15.06 33.92
N PRO A 217 3.43 14.62 33.16
CA PRO A 217 4.82 14.72 33.60
C PRO A 217 5.22 16.16 33.94
N GLN A 218 5.91 16.34 35.07
CA GLN A 218 6.57 17.60 35.40
C GLN A 218 8.05 17.54 35.01
N ASN A 219 8.61 18.65 34.52
CA ASN A 219 10.03 18.80 34.18
C ASN A 219 10.59 17.80 33.15
N GLY A 220 9.76 17.28 32.23
CA GLY A 220 10.22 16.39 31.17
C GLY A 220 10.84 15.08 31.69
N ALA A 221 10.27 14.52 32.77
CA ALA A 221 10.61 13.20 33.29
C ALA A 221 9.85 12.09 32.55
N ALA A 222 10.41 10.88 32.51
CA ALA A 222 9.71 9.71 31.98
C ALA A 222 8.65 9.24 32.98
N VAL A 223 7.39 9.16 32.55
CA VAL A 223 6.26 8.72 33.37
C VAL A 223 5.53 7.59 32.62
N PRO A 224 5.16 6.49 33.29
CA PRO A 224 4.36 5.44 32.67
C PRO A 224 3.06 5.99 32.07
N GLY A 225 2.69 5.52 30.88
CA GLY A 225 1.52 6.00 30.14
C GLY A 225 1.73 7.32 29.39
N TRP A 226 2.95 7.86 29.35
CA TRP A 226 3.27 9.08 28.62
C TRP A 226 4.47 8.91 27.69
N LEU A 227 4.38 9.55 26.52
CA LEU A 227 5.48 9.78 25.60
C LEU A 227 5.78 11.28 25.58
N THR A 228 7.04 11.67 25.81
CA THR A 228 7.43 13.09 25.91
C THR A 228 8.47 13.42 24.86
N ILE A 229 8.19 14.46 24.07
CA ILE A 229 9.15 15.09 23.15
C ILE A 229 9.70 16.32 23.88
N ALA A 230 10.99 16.36 24.17
CA ALA A 230 11.62 17.47 24.89
C ALA A 230 12.55 18.27 23.97
N GLY A 231 12.44 19.60 24.08
CA GLY A 231 13.32 20.57 23.42
C GLY A 231 13.30 20.51 21.90
N ALA A 232 12.11 20.40 21.29
CA ALA A 232 11.98 20.34 19.83
C ALA A 232 12.21 21.73 19.20
N ARG A 233 13.17 21.81 18.27
CA ARG A 233 13.65 23.06 17.65
C ARG A 233 13.75 23.03 16.13
N HIS A 234 13.24 21.98 15.49
CA HIS A 234 13.27 21.89 14.03
C HIS A 234 12.37 22.96 13.36
N ASN A 235 12.87 23.56 12.27
CA ASN A 235 12.20 24.63 11.51
C ASN A 235 11.82 25.82 12.40
N ASN A 236 10.52 26.08 12.58
CA ASN A 236 10.01 27.19 13.36
C ASN A 236 9.65 26.82 14.81
N LEU A 237 9.90 25.58 15.26
CA LEU A 237 9.58 25.15 16.63
C LEU A 237 10.43 25.90 17.68
N CYS A 238 9.78 26.45 18.70
CA CYS A 238 10.39 27.30 19.72
C CYS A 238 10.76 26.52 21.00
N ASP A 239 11.65 25.53 20.88
CA ASP A 239 12.14 24.72 22.02
C ASP A 239 11.02 24.07 22.84
N ILE A 240 10.06 23.45 22.14
CA ILE A 240 8.83 22.97 22.77
C ILE A 240 9.03 21.62 23.46
N THR A 241 8.34 21.46 24.60
CA THR A 241 8.17 20.16 25.26
C THR A 241 6.71 19.73 25.18
N ALA A 242 6.45 18.59 24.54
CA ALA A 242 5.11 18.07 24.30
C ALA A 242 4.93 16.70 24.98
N HIS A 243 3.81 16.53 25.69
CA HIS A 243 3.44 15.31 26.40
C HIS A 243 2.24 14.64 25.71
N LEU A 244 2.39 13.37 25.34
CA LEU A 244 1.42 12.56 24.62
C LEU A 244 0.96 11.39 25.51
N PRO A 245 -0.32 11.33 25.92
CA PRO A 245 -0.81 10.23 26.75
C PRO A 245 -1.04 8.96 25.92
N LEU A 246 -0.38 7.86 26.29
CA LEU A 246 -0.48 6.57 25.59
C LEU A 246 -1.83 5.88 25.83
N GLY A 247 -2.27 5.10 24.84
CA GLY A 247 -3.56 4.40 24.85
C GLY A 247 -4.75 5.35 24.67
N ARG A 248 -4.56 6.52 24.09
CA ARG A 248 -5.58 7.57 23.93
C ARG A 248 -5.75 7.97 22.46
N PHE A 249 -6.89 8.59 22.16
CA PHE A 249 -7.11 9.29 20.90
C PHE A 249 -6.62 10.74 21.02
N ILE A 250 -5.46 11.03 20.42
CA ILE A 250 -4.77 12.32 20.49
C ILE A 250 -5.00 13.08 19.18
N CYS A 251 -5.34 14.37 19.26
CA CYS A 251 -5.43 15.25 18.11
C CYS A 251 -4.39 16.37 18.21
N VAL A 252 -3.62 16.59 17.15
CA VAL A 252 -2.68 17.70 17.02
C VAL A 252 -3.31 18.71 16.07
N THR A 253 -3.51 19.93 16.55
CA THR A 253 -4.25 20.98 15.83
C THR A 253 -3.51 22.32 15.87
N GLY A 254 -4.11 23.33 15.24
CA GLY A 254 -3.58 24.68 15.11
C GLY A 254 -3.32 25.12 13.65
N PRO A 255 -3.01 26.41 13.39
CA PRO A 255 -2.95 26.99 12.05
C PRO A 255 -1.98 26.32 11.06
N SER A 256 -2.19 26.51 9.76
CA SER A 256 -1.24 26.06 8.73
C SER A 256 0.12 26.75 8.95
N GLY A 257 1.22 25.99 8.86
CA GLY A 257 2.56 26.49 9.15
C GLY A 257 2.92 26.60 10.65
N SER A 258 2.07 26.17 11.59
CA SER A 258 2.37 26.26 13.04
C SER A 258 3.44 25.27 13.55
N GLY A 259 3.89 24.32 12.72
CA GLY A 259 4.93 23.34 13.07
C GLY A 259 4.43 21.92 13.37
N LYS A 260 3.14 21.62 13.14
CA LYS A 260 2.53 20.28 13.40
C LYS A 260 3.31 19.13 12.77
N SER A 261 3.53 19.18 11.45
CA SER A 261 4.25 18.13 10.71
C SER A 261 5.71 18.04 11.15
N SER A 262 6.36 19.16 11.50
CA SER A 262 7.73 19.15 12.01
C SER A 262 7.84 18.48 13.38
N LEU A 263 6.88 18.68 14.26
CA LEU A 263 6.85 17.99 15.56
C LEU A 263 6.57 16.48 15.40
N ILE A 264 5.57 16.12 14.60
CA ILE A 264 5.04 14.75 14.54
C ILE A 264 5.78 13.86 13.54
N HIS A 265 6.06 14.34 12.33
CA HIS A 265 6.69 13.52 11.29
C HIS A 265 8.21 13.66 11.34
N ASP A 266 8.74 14.90 11.30
CA ASP A 266 10.18 15.13 11.16
C ASP A 266 10.97 14.74 12.43
N ILE A 267 10.36 14.92 13.61
CA ILE A 267 10.96 14.58 14.91
C ILE A 267 10.41 13.24 15.43
N LEU A 268 9.14 13.19 15.84
CA LEU A 268 8.60 12.05 16.59
C LEU A 268 8.61 10.75 15.78
N PHE A 269 8.03 10.75 14.58
CA PHE A 269 7.97 9.55 13.74
C PHE A 269 9.36 9.06 13.35
N ASN A 270 10.21 9.95 12.85
CA ASN A 270 11.57 9.59 12.44
C ASN A 270 12.39 9.00 13.58
N TYR A 271 12.25 9.52 14.80
CA TYR A 271 12.89 8.97 16.00
C TYR A 271 12.36 7.58 16.33
N LEU A 272 11.04 7.42 16.46
CA LEU A 272 10.44 6.13 16.81
C LEU A 272 10.67 5.08 15.72
N ALA A 273 10.67 5.46 14.45
CA ALA A 273 10.96 4.56 13.34
C ALA A 273 12.41 4.08 13.37
N HIS A 274 13.35 4.95 13.77
CA HIS A 274 14.74 4.56 14.00
C HIS A 274 14.84 3.58 15.18
N GLU A 275 14.28 3.93 16.34
CA GLU A 275 14.41 3.13 17.57
C GLU A 275 13.68 1.77 17.47
N LEU A 276 12.44 1.75 16.99
CA LEU A 276 11.58 0.56 17.01
C LEU A 276 11.76 -0.32 15.76
N HIS A 277 12.01 0.29 14.59
CA HIS A 277 12.09 -0.44 13.31
C HIS A 277 13.49 -0.51 12.72
N ARG A 278 14.49 0.11 13.35
CA ARG A 278 15.84 0.27 12.80
C ARG A 278 15.81 0.93 11.42
N ALA A 279 14.85 1.82 11.21
CA ALA A 279 14.76 2.59 9.98
C ALA A 279 15.99 3.50 9.86
N ARG A 280 16.39 3.80 8.62
CA ARG A 280 17.51 4.73 8.34
C ARG A 280 17.00 6.17 8.25
N THR A 281 16.05 6.52 9.10
CA THR A 281 15.53 7.88 9.27
C THR A 281 16.40 8.62 10.28
N VAL A 282 16.47 9.94 10.17
CA VAL A 282 17.16 10.80 11.13
C VAL A 282 16.11 11.75 11.67
N ALA A 283 15.91 11.71 12.99
CA ALA A 283 15.06 12.70 13.65
C ALA A 283 15.76 14.06 13.61
N GLU A 284 14.99 15.09 13.29
CA GLU A 284 15.49 16.46 13.23
C GLU A 284 15.74 17.06 14.63
N GLU A 285 16.12 18.34 14.73
CA GLU A 285 16.62 18.94 15.97
C GLU A 285 15.64 18.83 17.18
N HIS A 286 16.05 18.08 18.20
CA HIS A 286 15.38 17.92 19.50
C HIS A 286 16.39 17.49 20.59
N ASP A 287 16.02 17.59 21.87
CA ASP A 287 16.91 17.15 22.97
C ASP A 287 16.80 15.64 23.23
N ARG A 288 15.58 15.15 23.45
CA ARG A 288 15.31 13.73 23.74
C ARG A 288 13.84 13.39 23.60
N ILE A 289 13.55 12.11 23.35
CA ILE A 289 12.21 11.53 23.44
C ILE A 289 12.21 10.48 24.54
N LEU A 290 11.26 10.56 25.47
CA LEU A 290 11.13 9.68 26.64
C LEU A 290 9.84 8.86 26.56
N GLY A 291 9.87 7.59 27.00
CA GLY A 291 8.70 6.71 27.00
C GLY A 291 8.53 5.88 25.72
N ALA A 292 9.52 5.90 24.81
CA ALA A 292 9.49 5.14 23.55
C ALA A 292 9.50 3.62 23.79
N GLU A 293 10.09 3.18 24.90
CA GLU A 293 10.15 1.78 25.34
C GLU A 293 8.78 1.16 25.68
N GLN A 294 7.75 1.99 25.83
CA GLN A 294 6.37 1.55 26.08
C GLN A 294 5.64 1.16 24.79
N LEU A 295 6.25 1.40 23.63
CA LEU A 295 5.69 1.12 22.31
C LEU A 295 6.45 -0.02 21.62
N ASP A 296 5.71 -0.92 20.98
CA ASP A 296 6.33 -1.98 20.16
C ASP A 296 6.60 -1.50 18.74
N LYS A 297 5.72 -0.61 18.25
CA LYS A 297 5.68 -0.18 16.84
C LYS A 297 5.13 1.23 16.74
N VAL A 298 5.67 1.98 15.78
CA VAL A 298 5.05 3.18 15.21
C VAL A 298 4.60 2.91 13.78
N ILE A 299 3.41 3.36 13.41
CA ILE A 299 2.85 3.20 12.06
C ILE A 299 2.42 4.58 11.58
N ASP A 300 3.03 5.04 10.50
CA ASP A 300 2.62 6.25 9.79
C ASP A 300 1.66 5.90 8.65
N ILE A 301 0.50 6.56 8.66
CA ILE A 301 -0.57 6.43 7.68
C ILE A 301 -0.74 7.81 7.02
N ASP A 302 0.18 8.12 6.12
CA ASP A 302 0.18 9.32 5.30
C ASP A 302 -0.77 9.21 4.09
N GLN A 303 -0.95 10.33 3.40
CA GLN A 303 -1.76 10.42 2.17
C GLN A 303 -0.98 10.07 0.90
N SER A 304 0.28 9.59 1.02
CA SER A 304 1.05 9.28 -0.18
C SER A 304 0.41 8.12 -0.96
N PRO A 305 0.44 8.14 -2.31
CA PRO A 305 -0.17 7.10 -3.12
C PRO A 305 0.33 5.71 -2.71
N ILE A 306 -0.57 4.74 -2.56
CA ILE A 306 -0.18 3.34 -2.24
C ILE A 306 0.69 2.68 -3.34
N GLY A 307 0.68 3.27 -4.54
CA GLY A 307 1.59 2.95 -5.63
C GLY A 307 1.42 3.91 -6.80
N HIS A 308 2.51 4.19 -7.51
CA HIS A 308 2.51 5.06 -8.70
C HIS A 308 2.26 4.29 -10.02
N SER A 309 1.94 3.00 -9.94
CA SER A 309 1.75 2.13 -11.09
C SER A 309 0.39 1.45 -11.02
N PRO A 310 -0.27 1.20 -12.18
CA PRO A 310 -1.50 0.40 -12.23
C PRO A 310 -1.33 -1.06 -11.75
N ARG A 311 -0.11 -1.51 -11.44
CA ARG A 311 0.17 -2.82 -10.84
C ARG A 311 -0.18 -2.92 -9.37
N SER A 312 -0.26 -1.78 -8.69
CA SER A 312 -0.72 -1.72 -7.31
C SER A 312 -2.21 -1.43 -7.32
N ASP A 313 -2.95 -2.11 -6.45
CA ASP A 313 -4.39 -1.93 -6.24
C ASP A 313 -4.74 -2.29 -4.78
N PRO A 314 -5.96 -1.98 -4.32
CA PRO A 314 -6.40 -2.31 -2.95
C PRO A 314 -6.24 -3.79 -2.62
N ALA A 315 -6.52 -4.68 -3.59
CA ALA A 315 -6.44 -6.12 -3.38
C ALA A 315 -5.00 -6.62 -3.13
N THR A 316 -4.02 -6.10 -3.87
CA THR A 316 -2.61 -6.43 -3.65
C THR A 316 -2.03 -5.76 -2.42
N TYR A 317 -2.40 -4.51 -2.14
CA TYR A 317 -1.86 -3.78 -0.99
C TYR A 317 -2.29 -4.39 0.35
N THR A 318 -3.56 -4.75 0.48
CA THR A 318 -4.10 -5.41 1.68
C THR A 318 -3.67 -6.88 1.80
N GLY A 319 -3.17 -7.47 0.71
CA GLY A 319 -2.78 -8.88 0.64
C GLY A 319 -3.95 -9.85 0.47
N VAL A 320 -5.18 -9.36 0.30
CA VAL A 320 -6.35 -10.21 0.04
C VAL A 320 -6.22 -10.95 -1.29
N PHE A 321 -5.57 -10.32 -2.28
CA PHE A 321 -5.39 -10.94 -3.59
C PHE A 321 -4.56 -12.22 -3.54
N ASP A 322 -3.59 -12.32 -2.62
CA ASP A 322 -2.81 -13.54 -2.44
C ASP A 322 -3.67 -14.72 -1.96
N GLN A 323 -4.68 -14.45 -1.14
CA GLN A 323 -5.64 -15.47 -0.68
C GLN A 323 -6.60 -15.87 -1.80
N ILE A 324 -7.09 -14.89 -2.56
CA ILE A 324 -7.96 -15.13 -3.73
C ILE A 324 -7.22 -15.99 -4.77
N ARG A 325 -5.96 -15.67 -5.11
CA ARG A 325 -5.17 -16.46 -6.06
C ARG A 325 -4.94 -17.90 -5.59
N LYS A 326 -4.74 -18.10 -4.28
CA LYS A 326 -4.64 -19.45 -3.70
C LYS A 326 -5.95 -20.22 -3.86
N LEU A 327 -7.10 -19.57 -3.62
CA LEU A 327 -8.41 -20.16 -3.81
C LEU A 327 -8.61 -20.61 -5.27
N PHE A 328 -8.39 -19.71 -6.23
CA PHE A 328 -8.53 -20.01 -7.66
C PHE A 328 -7.63 -21.17 -8.12
N ALA A 329 -6.41 -21.26 -7.59
CA ALA A 329 -5.50 -22.37 -7.89
C ALA A 329 -5.95 -23.73 -7.29
N MET A 330 -6.84 -23.73 -6.29
CA MET A 330 -7.35 -24.95 -5.69
C MET A 330 -8.58 -25.52 -6.41
N LEU A 331 -9.19 -24.77 -7.33
CA LEU A 331 -10.38 -25.18 -8.08
C LEU A 331 -10.14 -26.42 -8.98
N PRO A 332 -11.17 -27.25 -9.24
CA PRO A 332 -11.04 -28.45 -10.07
C PRO A 332 -10.41 -28.18 -11.45
N GLU A 333 -10.89 -27.17 -12.16
CA GLU A 333 -10.44 -26.76 -13.50
C GLU A 333 -8.97 -26.37 -13.47
N SER A 334 -8.57 -25.59 -12.45
CA SER A 334 -7.18 -25.22 -12.21
C SER A 334 -6.30 -26.43 -11.94
N ARG A 335 -6.77 -27.41 -11.15
CA ARG A 335 -6.00 -28.60 -10.81
C ARG A 335 -5.76 -29.49 -12.04
N VAL A 336 -6.78 -29.68 -12.87
CA VAL A 336 -6.67 -30.45 -14.12
C VAL A 336 -5.67 -29.78 -15.07
N ARG A 337 -5.73 -28.46 -15.20
CA ARG A 337 -4.82 -27.67 -16.05
C ARG A 337 -3.43 -27.44 -15.43
N GLY A 338 -3.21 -27.87 -14.20
CA GLY A 338 -1.95 -27.69 -13.48
C GLY A 338 -1.62 -26.23 -13.13
N TYR A 339 -2.64 -25.37 -13.04
CA TYR A 339 -2.47 -23.96 -12.70
C TYR A 339 -2.07 -23.78 -11.23
N THR A 340 -1.16 -22.84 -11.01
CA THR A 340 -0.68 -22.45 -9.68
C THR A 340 -1.14 -21.03 -9.36
N PRO A 341 -1.01 -20.54 -8.12
CA PRO A 341 -1.35 -19.15 -7.78
C PRO A 341 -0.59 -18.11 -8.63
N GLY A 342 0.53 -18.50 -9.26
CA GLY A 342 1.27 -17.66 -10.21
C GLY A 342 0.52 -17.39 -11.51
N ARG A 343 -0.26 -18.37 -12.03
CA ARG A 343 -1.09 -18.19 -13.24
C ARG A 343 -2.10 -17.05 -13.05
N PHE A 344 -2.69 -17.00 -11.87
CA PHE A 344 -3.68 -16.00 -11.45
C PHE A 344 -3.06 -14.66 -11.03
N SER A 345 -1.75 -14.45 -11.23
CA SER A 345 -1.10 -13.17 -10.95
C SER A 345 -0.96 -12.35 -12.23
N TYR A 346 -1.61 -11.19 -12.30
CA TYR A 346 -1.40 -10.26 -13.42
C TYR A 346 0.03 -9.67 -13.43
N ASN A 347 0.79 -9.79 -12.33
CA ASN A 347 2.19 -9.37 -12.25
C ASN A 347 3.20 -10.40 -12.77
N GLN A 348 2.80 -11.65 -13.00
CA GLN A 348 3.69 -12.73 -13.45
C GLN A 348 3.35 -13.19 -14.87
N ARG A 349 4.38 -13.61 -15.62
CA ARG A 349 4.16 -14.27 -16.92
C ARG A 349 3.42 -15.59 -16.72
N GLY A 350 2.53 -15.92 -17.65
CA GLY A 350 1.76 -17.15 -17.64
C GLY A 350 0.29 -16.90 -17.97
N GLY A 351 -0.46 -16.31 -17.02
CA GLY A 351 -1.90 -16.05 -17.21
C GLY A 351 -2.27 -14.61 -17.52
N ARG A 352 -1.37 -13.65 -17.32
CA ARG A 352 -1.62 -12.24 -17.65
C ARG A 352 -1.75 -12.00 -19.16
N CYS A 353 -2.36 -10.88 -19.53
CA CYS A 353 -2.31 -10.39 -20.90
C CYS A 353 -0.90 -9.84 -21.21
N GLU A 354 -0.22 -10.40 -22.22
CA GLU A 354 1.12 -9.95 -22.60
C GLU A 354 1.11 -8.61 -23.38
N ALA A 355 0.00 -8.24 -24.00
CA ALA A 355 -0.13 -7.00 -24.77
C ALA A 355 -0.12 -5.72 -23.91
N CYS A 356 -0.57 -5.82 -22.65
CA CYS A 356 -0.51 -4.75 -21.64
C CYS A 356 0.37 -5.11 -20.45
N TRP A 357 1.10 -6.24 -20.51
CA TRP A 357 1.94 -6.73 -19.41
C TRP A 357 1.17 -6.91 -18.08
N GLY A 358 -0.12 -7.24 -18.17
CA GLY A 358 -1.04 -7.40 -17.03
C GLY A 358 -1.58 -6.11 -16.41
N LEU A 359 -1.32 -4.94 -17.01
CA LEU A 359 -1.83 -3.66 -16.50
C LEU A 359 -3.32 -3.46 -16.76
N GLY A 360 -3.85 -4.07 -17.82
CA GLY A 360 -5.22 -3.83 -18.30
C GLY A 360 -5.39 -2.52 -19.07
N SER A 361 -4.41 -1.62 -18.98
CA SER A 361 -4.36 -0.34 -19.69
C SER A 361 -2.98 -0.08 -20.30
N ARG A 362 -2.91 0.89 -21.21
CA ARG A 362 -1.70 1.39 -21.85
C ARG A 362 -1.58 2.88 -21.62
N ARG A 363 -0.37 3.35 -21.33
CA ARG A 363 -0.08 4.78 -21.16
C ARG A 363 0.15 5.41 -22.53
N ILE A 364 -0.58 6.48 -22.81
CA ILE A 364 -0.38 7.36 -23.96
C ILE A 364 0.31 8.62 -23.43
N GLU A 365 1.50 8.88 -23.94
CA GLU A 365 2.26 10.08 -23.60
C GLU A 365 1.69 11.28 -24.35
N MET A 366 1.46 12.37 -23.61
CA MET A 366 0.94 13.63 -24.14
C MET A 366 2.00 14.72 -24.00
N HIS A 367 2.17 15.56 -25.02
CA HIS A 367 3.27 16.54 -25.03
C HIS A 367 3.08 17.72 -24.05
N PHE A 368 1.84 18.17 -23.88
CA PHE A 368 1.50 19.35 -23.05
C PHE A 368 0.44 19.08 -21.98
N LEU A 369 -0.27 17.95 -22.12
CA LEU A 369 -1.28 17.50 -21.16
C LEU A 369 -0.68 16.36 -20.31
N PRO A 370 -1.26 16.07 -19.14
CA PRO A 370 -0.91 14.88 -18.38
C PRO A 370 -1.08 13.60 -19.21
N ASP A 371 -0.17 12.63 -19.05
CA ASP A 371 -0.28 11.30 -19.65
C ASP A 371 -1.63 10.65 -19.33
N VAL A 372 -2.21 9.96 -20.31
CA VAL A 372 -3.53 9.33 -20.16
C VAL A 372 -3.40 7.81 -20.25
N TRP A 373 -4.13 7.09 -19.40
CA TRP A 373 -4.21 5.64 -19.44
C TRP A 373 -5.45 5.22 -20.21
N VAL A 374 -5.27 4.49 -21.30
CA VAL A 374 -6.35 3.96 -22.14
C VAL A 374 -6.47 2.47 -21.92
N GLU A 375 -7.70 1.95 -21.93
CA GLU A 375 -7.97 0.53 -21.80
C GLU A 375 -7.23 -0.29 -22.87
N CYS A 376 -6.79 -1.51 -22.53
CA CYS A 376 -6.08 -2.36 -23.48
C CYS A 376 -7.04 -3.09 -24.42
N ASP A 377 -6.96 -2.79 -25.71
CA ASP A 377 -7.76 -3.38 -26.78
C ASP A 377 -7.67 -4.92 -26.91
N THR A 378 -6.61 -5.54 -26.37
CA THR A 378 -6.41 -7.00 -26.45
C THR A 378 -7.15 -7.77 -25.36
N CYS A 379 -7.29 -7.18 -24.17
CA CYS A 379 -7.93 -7.85 -23.03
C CYS A 379 -9.16 -7.12 -22.49
N ASN A 380 -9.53 -5.98 -23.08
CA ASN A 380 -10.64 -5.13 -22.62
C ASN A 380 -10.59 -4.92 -21.10
N GLY A 381 -9.44 -4.43 -20.64
CA GLY A 381 -9.21 -4.15 -19.22
C GLY A 381 -9.07 -5.38 -18.32
N ALA A 382 -9.27 -6.61 -18.80
CA ALA A 382 -9.33 -7.81 -17.97
C ALA A 382 -8.01 -8.21 -17.31
N ARG A 383 -6.86 -7.70 -17.80
CA ARG A 383 -5.49 -8.02 -17.32
C ARG A 383 -4.99 -9.45 -17.57
N TYR A 384 -5.85 -10.38 -17.99
CA TYR A 384 -5.54 -11.79 -18.20
C TYR A 384 -5.75 -12.24 -19.65
N ASN A 385 -5.18 -13.39 -20.01
CA ASN A 385 -5.50 -14.11 -21.25
C ASN A 385 -6.76 -14.96 -21.08
N GLN A 386 -7.37 -15.34 -22.21
CA GLN A 386 -8.67 -16.02 -22.22
C GLN A 386 -8.63 -17.36 -21.46
N GLU A 387 -7.55 -18.13 -21.58
CA GLU A 387 -7.46 -19.46 -20.94
C GLU A 387 -7.44 -19.36 -19.40
N THR A 388 -6.99 -18.22 -18.86
CA THR A 388 -7.03 -17.97 -17.41
C THR A 388 -8.42 -17.52 -16.94
N LEU A 389 -9.18 -16.83 -17.80
CA LEU A 389 -10.52 -16.34 -17.49
C LEU A 389 -11.56 -17.46 -17.48
N GLU A 390 -11.30 -18.58 -18.16
CA GLU A 390 -12.16 -19.78 -18.14
C GLU A 390 -12.28 -20.46 -16.76
N VAL A 391 -11.40 -20.12 -15.81
CA VAL A 391 -11.51 -20.62 -14.44
C VAL A 391 -12.39 -19.69 -13.62
N GLU A 392 -13.51 -20.21 -13.16
CA GLU A 392 -14.53 -19.45 -12.44
C GLU A 392 -14.73 -19.97 -11.01
N TYR A 393 -14.89 -19.05 -10.07
CA TYR A 393 -15.39 -19.34 -8.73
C TYR A 393 -16.79 -18.75 -8.60
N ARG A 394 -17.82 -19.59 -8.36
CA ARG A 394 -19.23 -19.17 -8.28
C ARG A 394 -19.65 -18.32 -9.50
N SER A 395 -19.32 -18.80 -10.70
CA SER A 395 -19.63 -18.15 -12.00
C SER A 395 -18.96 -16.78 -12.22
N GLN A 396 -17.84 -16.53 -11.54
CA GLN A 396 -17.09 -15.29 -11.64
C GLN A 396 -15.62 -15.61 -11.91
N SER A 397 -15.06 -15.06 -12.99
CA SER A 397 -13.64 -15.21 -13.29
C SER A 397 -12.81 -14.35 -12.33
N ILE A 398 -11.49 -14.55 -12.33
CA ILE A 398 -10.60 -13.71 -11.51
C ILE A 398 -10.63 -12.22 -11.93
N ALA A 399 -10.89 -11.92 -13.21
CA ALA A 399 -11.03 -10.54 -13.66
C ALA A 399 -12.34 -9.93 -13.16
N ASP A 400 -13.42 -10.69 -13.13
CA ASP A 400 -14.71 -10.21 -12.64
C ASP A 400 -14.65 -9.94 -11.14
N VAL A 401 -14.02 -10.83 -10.37
CA VAL A 401 -13.73 -10.60 -8.94
C VAL A 401 -12.94 -9.31 -8.71
N LEU A 402 -11.99 -8.98 -9.57
CA LEU A 402 -11.24 -7.73 -9.46
C LEU A 402 -12.06 -6.48 -9.83
N ARG A 403 -13.13 -6.64 -10.62
CA ARG A 403 -14.06 -5.54 -10.98
C ARG A 403 -15.18 -5.35 -9.96
N MET A 404 -15.42 -6.32 -9.08
CA MET A 404 -16.43 -6.21 -8.03
C MET A 404 -16.10 -5.06 -7.06
N PRO A 405 -17.10 -4.27 -6.65
CA PRO A 405 -17.01 -3.44 -5.45
C PRO A 405 -16.60 -4.28 -4.23
N VAL A 406 -15.82 -3.72 -3.31
CA VAL A 406 -15.36 -4.42 -2.10
C VAL A 406 -16.54 -4.99 -1.30
N GLU A 407 -17.66 -4.27 -1.19
CA GLU A 407 -18.84 -4.74 -0.46
C GLU A 407 -19.47 -5.98 -1.12
N GLU A 408 -19.58 -5.99 -2.44
CA GLU A 408 -20.04 -7.15 -3.21
C GLU A 408 -19.07 -8.32 -3.07
N ALA A 409 -17.76 -8.07 -3.20
CA ALA A 409 -16.75 -9.09 -3.01
C ALA A 409 -16.77 -9.67 -1.58
N CYS A 410 -17.03 -8.84 -0.58
CA CYS A 410 -17.11 -9.26 0.82
C CYS A 410 -18.27 -10.25 1.03
N ALA A 411 -19.43 -9.98 0.40
CA ALA A 411 -20.56 -10.90 0.36
C ALA A 411 -20.26 -12.16 -0.48
N HIS A 412 -19.59 -12.01 -1.63
CA HIS A 412 -19.21 -13.11 -2.51
C HIS A 412 -18.31 -14.14 -1.80
N PHE A 413 -17.37 -13.67 -0.97
CA PHE A 413 -16.43 -14.48 -0.20
C PHE A 413 -16.83 -14.71 1.27
N ALA A 414 -18.10 -14.51 1.64
CA ALA A 414 -18.56 -14.66 3.03
C ALA A 414 -18.20 -16.03 3.67
N ARG A 415 -18.16 -17.11 2.87
CA ARG A 415 -17.78 -18.46 3.32
C ARG A 415 -16.28 -18.74 3.36
N GLN A 416 -15.45 -17.73 3.11
CA GLN A 416 -13.99 -17.83 3.15
C GLN A 416 -13.46 -16.90 4.24
N PRO A 417 -13.38 -17.34 5.52
CA PRO A 417 -13.16 -16.45 6.66
C PRO A 417 -11.91 -15.57 6.54
N LYS A 418 -10.82 -16.12 5.97
CA LYS A 418 -9.57 -15.39 5.76
C LYS A 418 -9.71 -14.26 4.72
N ILE A 419 -10.47 -14.48 3.66
CA ILE A 419 -10.71 -13.47 2.61
C ILE A 419 -11.74 -12.46 3.12
N HIS A 420 -12.85 -12.95 3.65
CA HIS A 420 -13.93 -12.12 4.20
C HIS A 420 -13.44 -11.14 5.26
N ARG A 421 -12.61 -11.58 6.22
CA ARG A 421 -12.04 -10.70 7.24
C ARG A 421 -11.22 -9.55 6.66
N LEU A 422 -10.44 -9.79 5.61
CA LEU A 422 -9.63 -8.75 4.94
C LEU A 422 -10.50 -7.78 4.13
N LEU A 423 -11.56 -8.27 3.50
CA LEU A 423 -12.50 -7.43 2.77
C LEU A 423 -13.35 -6.59 3.72
N GLN A 424 -13.74 -7.16 4.87
CA GLN A 424 -14.50 -6.45 5.89
C GLN A 424 -13.73 -5.25 6.44
N THR A 425 -12.40 -5.32 6.58
CA THR A 425 -11.64 -4.14 7.04
C THR A 425 -11.69 -2.99 6.03
N LEU A 426 -11.71 -3.27 4.73
CA LEU A 426 -11.90 -2.26 3.67
C LEU A 426 -13.32 -1.67 3.71
N VAL A 427 -14.36 -2.48 3.95
CA VAL A 427 -15.74 -1.99 4.13
C VAL A 427 -15.86 -1.12 5.38
N ASP A 428 -15.26 -1.54 6.50
CA ASP A 428 -15.31 -0.85 7.78
C ASP A 428 -14.69 0.56 7.71
N VAL A 429 -13.63 0.76 6.91
CA VAL A 429 -13.03 2.08 6.66
C VAL A 429 -13.80 2.91 5.62
N GLY A 430 -14.92 2.41 5.10
CA GLY A 430 -15.78 3.13 4.15
C GLY A 430 -15.41 2.96 2.68
N LEU A 431 -14.57 1.98 2.32
CA LEU A 431 -14.15 1.72 0.93
C LEU A 431 -14.99 0.62 0.25
N GLY A 432 -16.21 0.35 0.74
CA GLY A 432 -17.10 -0.68 0.20
C GLY A 432 -17.43 -0.52 -1.29
N TYR A 433 -17.50 0.73 -1.75
CA TYR A 433 -17.87 1.08 -3.13
C TYR A 433 -16.75 0.87 -4.15
N MET A 434 -15.49 0.78 -3.71
CA MET A 434 -14.31 0.74 -4.54
C MET A 434 -14.16 -0.62 -5.22
N GLN A 435 -13.67 -0.65 -6.47
CA GLN A 435 -13.36 -1.93 -7.10
C GLN A 435 -12.06 -2.53 -6.55
N LEU A 436 -12.03 -3.85 -6.30
CA LEU A 436 -10.86 -4.52 -5.72
C LEU A 436 -9.56 -4.33 -6.51
N GLY A 437 -9.67 -4.39 -7.84
CA GLY A 437 -8.58 -4.22 -8.79
C GLY A 437 -8.36 -2.79 -9.25
N GLN A 438 -9.03 -1.79 -8.66
CA GLN A 438 -8.88 -0.39 -9.08
C GLN A 438 -7.40 0.04 -9.01
N PRO A 439 -6.83 0.60 -10.11
CA PRO A 439 -5.44 1.04 -10.11
C PRO A 439 -5.14 2.05 -8.99
N ALA A 440 -4.06 1.82 -8.25
CA ALA A 440 -3.61 2.71 -7.18
C ALA A 440 -3.38 4.16 -7.63
N SER A 441 -2.98 4.37 -8.89
CA SER A 441 -2.78 5.70 -9.46
C SER A 441 -4.07 6.51 -9.65
N THR A 442 -5.23 5.86 -9.56
CA THR A 442 -6.55 6.50 -9.67
C THR A 442 -7.21 6.73 -8.31
N LEU A 443 -6.56 6.29 -7.22
CA LEU A 443 -7.05 6.50 -5.87
C LEU A 443 -6.72 7.92 -5.43
N SER A 444 -7.67 8.57 -4.76
CA SER A 444 -7.42 9.81 -4.03
C SER A 444 -6.43 9.58 -2.87
N GLY A 445 -5.88 10.67 -2.31
CA GLY A 445 -5.03 10.62 -1.12
C GLY A 445 -5.73 9.96 0.06
N GLY A 446 -6.97 10.39 0.36
CA GLY A 446 -7.79 9.83 1.43
C GLY A 446 -8.21 8.37 1.21
N GLU A 447 -8.44 7.94 -0.03
CA GLU A 447 -8.64 6.52 -0.36
C GLU A 447 -7.38 5.69 -0.13
N SER A 448 -6.23 6.18 -0.62
CA SER A 448 -4.93 5.54 -0.40
C SER A 448 -4.63 5.37 1.09
N GLN A 449 -4.88 6.41 1.87
CA GLN A 449 -4.72 6.39 3.32
C GLN A 449 -5.64 5.37 4.01
N ARG A 450 -6.92 5.32 3.63
CA ARG A 450 -7.88 4.33 4.16
C ARG A 450 -7.52 2.88 3.79
N VAL A 451 -6.96 2.64 2.60
CA VAL A 451 -6.42 1.30 2.24
C VAL A 451 -5.26 0.91 3.15
N ARG A 452 -4.38 1.85 3.53
CA ARG A 452 -3.30 1.61 4.50
C ARG A 452 -3.86 1.28 5.88
N LEU A 453 -4.84 2.05 6.34
CA LEU A 453 -5.53 1.80 7.61
C LEU A 453 -6.18 0.41 7.63
N ALA A 454 -6.88 0.02 6.57
CA ALA A 454 -7.52 -1.30 6.44
C ALA A 454 -6.50 -2.46 6.51
N ARG A 455 -5.30 -2.28 5.95
CA ARG A 455 -4.22 -3.26 6.02
C ARG A 455 -3.70 -3.44 7.45
N GLU A 456 -3.60 -2.36 8.22
CA GLU A 456 -3.11 -2.46 9.60
C GLU A 456 -4.17 -3.01 10.55
N LEU A 457 -5.45 -2.69 10.34
CA LEU A 457 -6.58 -3.30 11.05
C LEU A 457 -6.69 -4.82 10.82
N ALA A 458 -6.22 -5.29 9.66
CA ALA A 458 -6.20 -6.71 9.34
C ALA A 458 -5.15 -7.49 10.14
N ARG A 459 -4.14 -6.81 10.71
CA ARG A 459 -3.07 -7.47 11.49
C ARG A 459 -3.48 -7.62 12.96
N PRO A 460 -2.99 -8.66 13.65
CA PRO A 460 -3.14 -8.75 15.10
C PRO A 460 -2.48 -7.54 15.78
N GLY A 461 -3.25 -6.80 16.57
CA GLY A 461 -2.74 -5.72 17.40
C GLY A 461 -1.97 -6.25 18.60
N THR A 462 -0.94 -5.54 19.03
CA THR A 462 -0.21 -5.84 20.29
C THR A 462 -0.75 -5.05 21.47
N GLY A 463 -1.55 -4.01 21.21
CA GLY A 463 -2.05 -3.08 22.23
C GLY A 463 -1.04 -2.00 22.65
N SER A 464 0.17 -2.01 22.07
CA SER A 464 1.23 -1.02 22.35
C SER A 464 1.77 -0.41 21.05
N THR A 465 0.90 -0.17 20.08
CA THR A 465 1.26 0.47 18.80
C THR A 465 0.83 1.94 18.79
N LEU A 466 1.67 2.83 18.25
CA LEU A 466 1.32 4.21 17.95
C LEU A 466 0.97 4.36 16.46
N TYR A 467 -0.26 4.76 16.18
CA TYR A 467 -0.72 5.10 14.84
C TYR A 467 -0.68 6.62 14.65
N LEU A 468 0.02 7.09 13.61
CA LEU A 468 0.06 8.48 13.20
C LEU A 468 -0.77 8.60 11.91
N LEU A 469 -1.71 9.54 11.89
CA LEU A 469 -2.53 9.82 10.71
C LEU A 469 -2.50 11.32 10.40
N ASP A 470 -2.14 11.65 9.16
CA ASP A 470 -2.11 13.03 8.69
C ASP A 470 -3.39 13.39 7.92
N GLU A 471 -4.19 14.29 8.51
CA GLU A 471 -5.48 14.77 7.99
C GLU A 471 -6.39 13.66 7.43
N PRO A 472 -6.74 12.64 8.23
CA PRO A 472 -7.48 11.47 7.75
C PRO A 472 -8.92 11.75 7.33
N THR A 473 -9.44 12.96 7.56
CA THR A 473 -10.76 13.41 7.06
C THR A 473 -10.74 14.15 5.73
N THR A 474 -9.55 14.33 5.12
CA THR A 474 -9.43 14.85 3.75
C THR A 474 -10.25 14.03 2.77
N GLY A 475 -11.08 14.66 1.93
CA GLY A 475 -11.90 13.91 0.98
C GLY A 475 -13.13 13.22 1.56
N LEU A 476 -13.48 13.45 2.83
CA LEU A 476 -14.57 12.73 3.50
C LEU A 476 -15.77 13.60 3.80
N HIS A 477 -16.94 13.12 3.38
CA HIS A 477 -18.21 13.62 3.87
C HIS A 477 -18.35 13.33 5.39
N ILE A 478 -19.09 14.18 6.12
CA ILE A 478 -19.25 14.08 7.59
C ILE A 478 -19.74 12.69 8.04
N ALA A 479 -20.60 12.05 7.25
CA ALA A 479 -21.06 10.70 7.51
C ALA A 479 -19.93 9.64 7.48
N ASP A 480 -18.95 9.83 6.61
CA ASP A 480 -17.76 8.97 6.53
C ASP A 480 -16.76 9.29 7.63
N VAL A 481 -16.68 10.55 8.07
CA VAL A 481 -15.93 10.93 9.28
C VAL A 481 -16.45 10.16 10.50
N VAL A 482 -17.77 10.01 10.66
CA VAL A 482 -18.35 9.18 11.73
C VAL A 482 -17.87 7.72 11.62
N ARG A 483 -17.86 7.13 10.42
CA ARG A 483 -17.40 5.74 10.21
C ARG A 483 -15.92 5.59 10.54
N LEU A 484 -15.09 6.53 10.09
CA LEU A 484 -13.67 6.57 10.38
C LEU A 484 -13.41 6.67 11.89
N LEU A 485 -14.07 7.59 12.58
CA LEU A 485 -13.93 7.76 14.02
C LEU A 485 -14.29 6.49 14.81
N LYS A 486 -15.29 5.73 14.37
CA LYS A 486 -15.61 4.42 14.95
C LYS A 486 -14.43 3.46 14.84
N VAL A 487 -13.79 3.40 13.67
CA VAL A 487 -12.62 2.55 13.42
C VAL A 487 -11.43 2.98 14.27
N LEU A 488 -11.13 4.29 14.34
CA LEU A 488 -10.03 4.82 15.15
C LEU A 488 -10.25 4.56 16.64
N ASN A 489 -11.48 4.72 17.14
CA ASN A 489 -11.79 4.41 18.54
C ASN A 489 -11.63 2.91 18.86
N ARG A 490 -11.97 2.00 17.95
CA ARG A 490 -11.70 0.57 18.14
C ARG A 490 -10.20 0.26 18.27
N LEU A 491 -9.35 0.98 17.54
CA LEU A 491 -7.89 0.83 17.70
C LEU A 491 -7.43 1.25 19.10
N VAL A 492 -8.01 2.33 19.63
CA VAL A 492 -7.69 2.83 20.97
C VAL A 492 -8.19 1.87 22.06
N GLU A 493 -9.40 1.30 21.91
CA GLU A 493 -9.90 0.27 22.85
C GLU A 493 -9.06 -1.00 22.86
N ALA A 494 -8.42 -1.34 21.75
CA ALA A 494 -7.46 -2.44 21.71
C ALA A 494 -6.14 -2.14 22.45
N GLY A 495 -6.02 -0.97 23.11
CA GLY A 495 -4.87 -0.50 23.88
C GLY A 495 -3.95 0.45 23.12
N ASN A 496 -4.11 0.58 21.81
CA ASN A 496 -3.19 1.35 20.98
C ASN A 496 -3.35 2.87 21.18
N THR A 497 -2.32 3.62 20.78
CA THR A 497 -2.38 5.08 20.75
C THR A 497 -2.67 5.51 19.32
N VAL A 498 -3.63 6.42 19.12
CA VAL A 498 -3.93 6.98 17.80
C VAL A 498 -3.73 8.48 17.90
N LEU A 499 -2.78 9.01 17.13
CA LEU A 499 -2.48 10.42 17.01
C LEU A 499 -2.85 10.89 15.60
N VAL A 500 -3.73 11.89 15.53
CA VAL A 500 -4.17 12.50 14.27
C VAL A 500 -3.70 13.94 14.20
N ILE A 501 -3.21 14.36 13.04
CA ILE A 501 -3.04 15.78 12.71
C ILE A 501 -4.32 16.21 12.02
N GLU A 502 -5.06 17.14 12.60
CA GLU A 502 -6.38 17.51 12.09
C GLU A 502 -6.71 18.99 12.26
N HIS A 503 -7.46 19.46 11.27
CA HIS A 503 -8.07 20.80 11.24
C HIS A 503 -9.60 20.70 11.39
N ASN A 504 -10.17 19.51 11.22
CA ASN A 504 -11.60 19.28 11.33
C ASN A 504 -12.05 19.23 12.81
N MET A 505 -12.85 20.21 13.23
CA MET A 505 -13.36 20.29 14.59
C MET A 505 -14.31 19.15 14.96
N GLU A 506 -14.92 18.48 13.98
CA GLU A 506 -15.74 17.27 14.22
C GLU A 506 -14.88 16.10 14.72
N VAL A 507 -13.60 16.04 14.36
CA VAL A 507 -12.64 15.05 14.88
C VAL A 507 -12.05 15.53 16.20
N ALA A 508 -11.60 16.78 16.26
CA ALA A 508 -10.95 17.35 17.44
C ALA A 508 -11.84 17.23 18.70
N LYS A 509 -13.16 17.48 18.58
CA LYS A 509 -14.09 17.36 19.71
C LYS A 509 -14.24 15.93 20.26
N VAL A 510 -13.95 14.91 19.46
CA VAL A 510 -14.02 13.48 19.84
C VAL A 510 -12.72 13.01 20.49
N ALA A 511 -11.61 13.72 20.29
CA ALA A 511 -10.30 13.40 20.87
C ALA A 511 -10.33 13.32 22.40
N ASP A 512 -9.54 12.41 22.97
CA ASP A 512 -9.33 12.33 24.41
C ASP A 512 -8.35 13.43 24.88
N TRP A 513 -7.41 13.82 24.02
CA TRP A 513 -6.38 14.81 24.29
C TRP A 513 -6.04 15.62 23.05
N ILE A 514 -5.83 16.93 23.20
CA ILE A 514 -5.43 17.83 22.13
C ILE A 514 -4.08 18.49 22.45
N LEU A 515 -3.25 18.64 21.42
CA LEU A 515 -2.10 19.52 21.41
C LEU A 515 -2.34 20.61 20.37
N ASP A 516 -2.41 21.87 20.81
CA ASP A 516 -2.67 23.01 19.94
C ASP A 516 -1.38 23.81 19.71
N LEU A 517 -0.91 23.84 18.46
CA LEU A 517 0.30 24.57 18.05
C LEU A 517 -0.05 25.90 17.40
N GLY A 518 0.68 26.95 17.73
CA GLY A 518 0.44 28.29 17.19
C GLY A 518 1.35 29.33 17.83
N PRO A 519 0.88 30.57 18.06
CA PRO A 519 -0.46 31.11 17.71
C PRO A 519 -0.65 31.40 16.21
N GLY A 520 0.43 31.53 15.43
CA GLY A 520 0.39 31.72 13.98
C GLY A 520 1.07 30.60 13.19
N GLY A 521 1.32 30.87 11.90
CA GLY A 521 2.20 30.06 11.05
C GLY A 521 3.58 30.71 10.89
N GLY A 522 4.57 29.92 10.44
CA GLY A 522 5.92 30.42 10.19
C GLY A 522 6.61 30.94 11.45
N GLU A 523 7.23 32.11 11.37
CA GLU A 523 7.98 32.72 12.49
C GLU A 523 7.08 33.08 13.70
N ASN A 524 5.78 33.28 13.47
CA ASN A 524 4.80 33.55 14.53
C ASN A 524 4.17 32.28 15.12
N GLY A 525 4.64 31.10 14.70
CA GLY A 525 4.16 29.79 15.14
C GLY A 525 5.16 29.05 16.02
N GLY A 526 5.05 27.72 16.04
CA GLY A 526 6.05 26.85 16.63
C GLY A 526 6.03 26.73 18.15
N SER A 527 5.02 27.31 18.82
CA SER A 527 4.81 27.19 20.26
C SER A 527 3.63 26.29 20.58
N LEU A 528 3.69 25.58 21.71
CA LEU A 528 2.55 24.83 22.25
C LEU A 528 1.65 25.81 23.02
N VAL A 529 0.52 26.19 22.41
CA VAL A 529 -0.37 27.24 22.92
C VAL A 529 -1.28 26.72 24.03
N ALA A 530 -1.80 25.51 23.86
CA ALA A 530 -2.62 24.82 24.84
C ALA A 530 -2.50 23.30 24.67
N CYS A 531 -2.67 22.56 25.77
CA CYS A 531 -2.75 21.11 25.75
C CYS A 531 -3.72 20.61 26.83
N GLY A 532 -4.44 19.52 26.55
CA GLY A 532 -5.45 19.01 27.47
C GLY A 532 -6.64 18.36 26.76
N PRO A 533 -7.70 18.00 27.51
CA PRO A 533 -8.94 17.55 26.89
C PRO A 533 -9.60 18.70 26.09
N PRO A 534 -10.42 18.39 25.07
CA PRO A 534 -11.08 19.40 24.23
C PRO A 534 -11.81 20.52 24.98
N GLU A 535 -12.45 20.23 26.11
CA GLU A 535 -13.12 21.24 26.94
C GLU A 535 -12.13 22.28 27.48
N SER A 536 -10.95 21.84 27.95
CA SER A 536 -9.91 22.76 28.44
C SER A 536 -9.32 23.62 27.33
N ILE A 537 -9.20 23.09 26.10
CA ILE A 537 -8.78 23.87 24.94
C ILE A 537 -9.85 24.91 24.57
N ALA A 538 -11.13 24.53 24.60
CA ALA A 538 -12.24 25.42 24.32
C ALA A 538 -12.36 26.59 25.32
N ASP A 539 -11.81 26.45 26.54
CA ASP A 539 -11.76 27.51 27.55
C ASP A 539 -10.48 28.38 27.44
N SER A 540 -9.53 28.01 26.58
CA SER A 540 -8.31 28.79 26.38
C SER A 540 -8.58 30.14 25.71
N THR A 541 -7.91 31.19 26.17
CA THR A 541 -7.97 32.54 25.57
C THR A 541 -6.85 32.80 24.56
N THR A 542 -5.83 31.93 24.52
CA THR A 542 -4.65 32.09 23.65
C THR A 542 -4.72 31.24 22.39
N SER A 543 -5.58 30.21 22.39
CA SER A 543 -5.76 29.27 21.29
C SER A 543 -6.74 29.81 20.25
N ASP A 544 -6.31 29.88 18.99
CA ASP A 544 -7.19 30.19 17.86
C ASP A 544 -8.19 29.07 17.58
N THR A 545 -7.90 27.85 18.04
CA THR A 545 -8.78 26.68 17.92
C THR A 545 -9.95 26.74 18.92
N ALA A 546 -9.79 27.46 20.04
CA ALA A 546 -10.73 27.44 21.16
C ALA A 546 -12.17 27.83 20.79
N SER A 547 -12.35 28.91 20.01
CA SER A 547 -13.68 29.41 19.63
C SER A 547 -14.45 28.41 18.76
N PHE A 548 -13.79 27.87 17.74
CA PHE A 548 -14.37 26.89 16.81
C PHE A 548 -14.68 25.57 17.52
N LEU A 549 -13.79 25.13 18.42
CA LEU A 549 -14.00 23.93 19.21
C LEU A 549 -15.17 24.08 20.19
N ARG A 550 -15.31 25.26 20.83
CA ARG A 550 -16.44 25.58 21.72
C ARG A 550 -17.77 25.50 20.99
N GLU A 551 -17.86 26.05 19.78
CA GLU A 551 -19.06 25.95 18.95
C GLU A 551 -19.36 24.50 18.55
N ALA A 552 -18.33 23.75 18.14
CA ALA A 552 -18.46 22.34 17.75
C ALA A 552 -18.91 21.44 18.92
N LEU A 553 -18.46 21.73 20.15
CA LEU A 553 -18.91 21.05 21.37
C LEU A 553 -20.36 21.41 21.70
N ALA A 554 -20.73 22.69 21.63
CA ALA A 554 -22.08 23.16 21.99
C ALA A 554 -23.19 22.63 21.07
N ARG A 555 -22.89 22.46 19.78
CA ARG A 555 -23.87 22.02 18.78
C ARG A 555 -24.15 20.51 18.78
N SER A 556 -23.34 19.71 19.45
CA SER A 556 -23.31 18.26 19.27
C SER A 556 -23.88 17.53 20.48
N PRO A 557 -24.71 16.49 20.29
CA PRO A 557 -25.20 15.68 21.40
C PRO A 557 -24.05 14.88 22.01
N ARG A 558 -24.12 14.69 23.33
CA ARG A 558 -23.24 13.76 24.04
C ARG A 558 -23.84 12.36 24.05
N VAL A 559 -23.01 11.34 23.84
CA VAL A 559 -23.42 9.93 23.82
C VAL A 559 -22.45 9.05 24.62
N PRO A 560 -22.92 7.91 25.16
CA PRO A 560 -22.05 6.89 25.74
C PRO A 560 -21.00 6.40 24.73
N ARG A 561 -19.80 6.07 25.22
CA ARG A 561 -18.67 5.72 24.34
C ARG A 561 -18.91 4.43 23.56
N GLU A 562 -19.70 3.51 24.07
CA GLU A 562 -20.11 2.28 23.39
C GLU A 562 -20.80 2.58 22.04
N GLU A 563 -21.61 3.63 21.99
CA GLU A 563 -22.32 4.04 20.76
C GLU A 563 -21.35 4.57 19.69
N LEU A 564 -20.22 5.15 20.11
CA LEU A 564 -19.12 5.56 19.23
C LEU A 564 -18.32 4.38 18.67
N MET A 565 -18.63 3.15 19.09
CA MET A 565 -17.87 1.94 18.72
C MET A 565 -18.73 0.88 18.04
N LEU A 566 -20.07 1.00 18.11
CA LEU A 566 -20.99 0.06 17.49
C LEU A 566 -20.69 -0.10 15.98
N PRO A 567 -20.50 -1.35 15.51
CA PRO A 567 -20.27 -1.61 14.09
C PRO A 567 -21.49 -1.17 13.29
N VAL A 568 -21.26 -0.67 12.06
CA VAL A 568 -22.33 -0.16 11.18
C VAL A 568 -23.29 -1.28 10.75
N ARG A 569 -22.88 -2.55 10.85
CA ARG A 569 -23.73 -3.74 10.74
C ARG A 569 -23.34 -4.79 11.78
N LYS A 570 -24.33 -5.43 12.43
CA LYS A 570 -24.12 -6.69 13.13
C LYS A 570 -23.76 -7.74 12.09
N VAL A 571 -22.53 -8.24 12.10
CA VAL A 571 -22.20 -9.47 11.37
C VAL A 571 -22.95 -10.58 12.08
N GLU A 572 -23.97 -11.16 11.41
CA GLU A 572 -24.53 -12.43 11.87
C GLU A 572 -23.39 -13.44 11.90
N LYS A 573 -23.15 -14.04 13.07
CA LYS A 573 -22.24 -15.17 13.22
C LYS A 573 -22.82 -16.33 12.40
N LEU A 574 -22.44 -16.41 11.13
CA LEU A 574 -22.51 -17.66 10.38
C LEU A 574 -21.51 -18.62 11.04
N SER A 575 -21.98 -19.83 11.31
CA SER A 575 -21.30 -20.90 12.06
C SER A 575 -19.81 -21.01 11.75
N ASP A 576 -18.99 -21.12 12.79
CA ASP A 576 -17.53 -21.29 12.78
C ASP A 576 -17.02 -22.61 12.14
N GLU A 577 -17.88 -23.34 11.41
CA GLU A 577 -17.44 -24.47 10.61
C GLU A 577 -17.02 -23.97 9.23
N PRO A 578 -15.71 -23.95 8.91
CA PRO A 578 -15.30 -23.76 7.53
C PRO A 578 -15.92 -24.90 6.73
N ASP A 579 -16.66 -24.59 5.66
CA ASP A 579 -16.95 -25.56 4.61
C ASP A 579 -15.59 -26.17 4.23
N GLU A 580 -15.33 -27.41 4.64
CA GLU A 580 -14.37 -28.25 3.94
C GLU A 580 -14.82 -28.16 2.49
N LEU A 581 -14.00 -27.50 1.66
CA LEU A 581 -14.18 -27.48 0.22
C LEU A 581 -14.46 -28.92 -0.20
N ASP A 582 -15.74 -29.24 -0.46
CA ASP A 582 -16.18 -30.50 -1.04
C ASP A 582 -15.83 -30.48 -2.53
N VAL A 583 -14.55 -30.22 -2.78
CA VAL A 583 -13.89 -30.51 -4.03
C VAL A 583 -13.71 -32.02 -3.95
N PRO A 584 -14.38 -32.79 -4.84
CA PRO A 584 -14.11 -34.21 -4.94
C PRO A 584 -12.59 -34.35 -4.99
N LYS A 585 -12.01 -35.11 -4.06
CA LYS A 585 -10.59 -35.49 -4.14
C LYS A 585 -10.45 -36.42 -5.35
N ALA A 586 -10.59 -35.87 -6.55
CA ALA A 586 -10.14 -36.48 -7.77
C ALA A 586 -8.65 -36.73 -7.54
N LYS A 587 -8.30 -38.00 -7.38
CA LYS A 587 -6.92 -38.41 -7.32
C LYS A 587 -6.29 -37.89 -8.61
N PRO A 588 -5.21 -37.11 -8.53
CA PRO A 588 -4.53 -36.69 -9.75
C PRO A 588 -4.20 -37.91 -10.62
N PRO A 589 -4.12 -37.78 -11.96
CA PRO A 589 -3.96 -38.94 -12.85
C PRO A 589 -2.81 -39.87 -12.48
N TRP A 590 -1.71 -39.33 -11.92
CA TRP A 590 -0.56 -40.10 -11.45
C TRP A 590 -0.77 -40.86 -10.13
N GLN A 591 -1.80 -40.53 -9.36
CA GLN A 591 -2.23 -41.27 -8.16
C GLN A 591 -3.35 -42.28 -8.46
N GLU A 592 -4.00 -42.17 -9.61
CA GLU A 592 -5.03 -43.10 -10.08
C GLU A 592 -4.41 -44.26 -10.86
N ASP A 593 -3.67 -43.96 -11.93
CA ASP A 593 -2.84 -44.92 -12.67
C ASP A 593 -1.48 -44.27 -13.00
N GLY A 594 -0.61 -44.24 -12.00
CA GLY A 594 0.72 -43.65 -12.13
C GLY A 594 1.57 -44.28 -13.23
N ARG A 595 1.43 -45.58 -13.46
CA ARG A 595 2.20 -46.29 -14.49
C ARG A 595 1.77 -45.81 -15.88
N ARG A 596 0.47 -45.83 -16.18
CA ARG A 596 -0.05 -45.31 -17.45
C ARG A 596 0.22 -43.81 -17.62
N TRP A 597 0.10 -43.03 -16.54
CA TRP A 597 0.41 -41.60 -16.56
C TRP A 597 1.84 -41.32 -17.02
N HIS A 598 2.83 -42.00 -16.44
CA HIS A 598 4.23 -41.74 -16.76
C HIS A 598 4.66 -42.31 -18.12
N LEU A 599 4.01 -43.36 -18.62
CA LEU A 599 4.39 -44.05 -19.85
C LEU A 599 3.69 -43.49 -21.10
N GLU A 600 2.42 -43.08 -20.98
CA GLU A 600 1.57 -42.78 -22.14
C GLU A 600 0.96 -41.38 -22.10
N THR A 601 0.40 -40.97 -20.96
CA THR A 601 -0.51 -39.81 -20.91
C THR A 601 0.11 -38.56 -20.27
N ARG A 602 1.41 -38.55 -20.02
CA ARG A 602 2.10 -37.47 -19.33
C ARG A 602 2.04 -36.16 -20.12
N GLN A 603 1.70 -35.07 -19.44
CA GLN A 603 1.89 -33.71 -19.94
C GLN A 603 2.89 -32.93 -19.07
N LEU A 604 3.78 -32.19 -19.73
CA LEU A 604 4.73 -31.27 -19.11
C LEU A 604 4.04 -29.99 -18.64
N ALA A 605 4.74 -29.13 -17.90
CA ALA A 605 4.17 -27.88 -17.36
C ALA A 605 3.70 -26.89 -18.44
N ASP A 606 4.17 -27.06 -19.67
CA ASP A 606 3.80 -26.28 -20.85
C ASP A 606 2.74 -26.98 -21.74
N GLY A 607 2.19 -28.11 -21.29
CA GLY A 607 1.14 -28.87 -21.98
C GLY A 607 1.65 -29.86 -23.04
N ARG A 608 2.95 -29.86 -23.37
CA ARG A 608 3.52 -30.81 -24.35
C ARG A 608 3.64 -32.21 -23.77
N GLN A 609 3.50 -33.23 -24.62
CA GLN A 609 3.90 -34.59 -24.27
C GLN A 609 5.43 -34.73 -24.35
N PRO A 610 6.06 -35.54 -23.49
CA PRO A 610 7.47 -35.85 -23.62
C PRO A 610 7.76 -36.60 -24.93
N ALA A 611 8.91 -36.31 -25.53
CA ALA A 611 9.39 -36.92 -26.77
C ALA A 611 10.23 -38.19 -26.54
N TRP A 612 10.63 -38.48 -25.30
CA TRP A 612 11.31 -39.74 -24.96
C TRP A 612 10.32 -40.92 -24.93
N GLN A 613 10.83 -42.11 -25.24
CA GLN A 613 10.04 -43.32 -25.40
C GLN A 613 9.60 -43.91 -24.06
N GLY A 614 8.29 -44.01 -23.84
CA GLY A 614 7.71 -44.63 -22.65
C GLY A 614 8.17 -46.09 -22.48
N GLU A 615 8.37 -46.84 -23.57
CA GLU A 615 8.81 -48.24 -23.50
C GLU A 615 10.19 -48.39 -22.83
N ALA A 616 11.06 -47.38 -22.96
CA ALA A 616 12.37 -47.37 -22.30
C ALA A 616 12.22 -47.29 -20.78
N LEU A 617 11.30 -46.45 -20.29
CA LEU A 617 10.99 -46.35 -18.87
C LEU A 617 10.35 -47.65 -18.36
N ALA A 618 9.40 -48.21 -19.11
CA ALA A 618 8.74 -49.47 -18.77
C ALA A 618 9.75 -50.63 -18.66
N TYR A 619 10.60 -50.83 -19.66
CA TYR A 619 11.65 -51.84 -19.66
C TYR A 619 12.58 -51.70 -18.45
N LEU A 620 13.01 -50.48 -18.15
CA LEU A 620 13.89 -50.23 -17.03
C LEU A 620 13.21 -50.58 -15.70
N THR A 621 11.97 -50.14 -15.51
CA THR A 621 11.21 -50.42 -14.28
C THR A 621 10.90 -51.90 -14.12
N ASP A 622 10.49 -52.60 -15.18
CA ASP A 622 10.15 -54.03 -15.10
C ASP A 622 11.38 -54.89 -14.81
N ARG A 623 12.55 -54.51 -15.36
CA ARG A 623 13.82 -55.17 -15.02
C ARG A 623 14.21 -54.96 -13.57
N ILE A 624 14.03 -53.76 -13.04
CA ILE A 624 14.35 -53.48 -11.65
C ILE A 624 13.39 -54.19 -10.69
N ALA A 625 12.10 -54.27 -11.04
CA ALA A 625 11.11 -55.04 -10.29
C ALA A 625 11.44 -56.54 -10.23
N SER A 626 12.18 -57.06 -11.22
CA SER A 626 12.62 -58.47 -11.23
C SER A 626 13.80 -58.78 -10.29
N PHE A 627 14.42 -57.77 -9.66
CA PHE A 627 15.50 -57.99 -8.71
C PHE A 627 14.99 -58.44 -7.34
N ASP A 628 15.63 -59.48 -6.81
CA ASP A 628 15.32 -60.01 -5.48
C ASP A 628 15.56 -58.97 -4.38
N GLY A 629 14.57 -58.82 -3.48
CA GLY A 629 14.57 -57.83 -2.39
C GLY A 629 14.06 -56.43 -2.75
N MET A 630 13.50 -56.20 -3.95
CA MET A 630 12.87 -54.93 -4.31
C MET A 630 11.43 -54.79 -3.78
N ASP A 631 11.10 -53.60 -3.27
CA ASP A 631 9.73 -53.18 -2.94
C ASP A 631 9.00 -52.72 -4.23
N GLU A 632 7.69 -52.52 -4.15
CA GLU A 632 6.89 -52.07 -5.28
C GLU A 632 7.39 -50.71 -5.81
N ILE A 633 7.48 -50.60 -7.14
CA ILE A 633 7.89 -49.35 -7.79
C ILE A 633 6.79 -48.30 -7.57
N ARG A 634 7.18 -47.17 -6.99
CA ARG A 634 6.25 -46.09 -6.67
C ARG A 634 6.09 -45.15 -7.84
N TRP A 635 4.87 -45.09 -8.36
CA TRP A 635 4.45 -44.23 -9.47
C TRP A 635 3.59 -43.03 -9.03
N ASN A 636 3.46 -42.81 -7.71
CA ASN A 636 2.49 -41.87 -7.12
C ASN A 636 2.96 -40.40 -7.06
N ALA A 637 4.13 -40.07 -7.61
CA ALA A 637 4.67 -38.72 -7.63
C ALA A 637 4.62 -38.14 -9.03
N ARG A 638 4.10 -36.90 -9.17
CA ARG A 638 3.85 -36.25 -10.47
C ARG A 638 5.06 -36.26 -11.40
N ASP A 639 6.27 -36.11 -10.89
CA ASP A 639 7.49 -35.89 -11.68
C ASP A 639 8.56 -36.96 -11.48
N ALA A 640 8.26 -38.02 -10.72
CA ALA A 640 9.25 -39.02 -10.37
C ALA A 640 8.68 -40.43 -10.21
N VAL A 641 9.43 -41.41 -10.71
CA VAL A 641 9.19 -42.85 -10.46
C VAL A 641 10.35 -43.35 -9.60
N THR A 642 10.04 -43.99 -8.47
CA THR A 642 11.07 -44.39 -7.49
C THR A 642 10.99 -45.87 -7.17
N ALA A 643 12.13 -46.57 -7.25
CA ALA A 643 12.27 -47.95 -6.79
C ALA A 643 13.11 -47.98 -5.49
N LYS A 644 12.62 -48.72 -4.49
CA LYS A 644 13.27 -48.92 -3.19
C LYS A 644 13.39 -50.41 -2.92
N ALA A 645 14.41 -50.82 -2.17
CA ALA A 645 14.44 -52.18 -1.63
C ALA A 645 13.53 -52.33 -0.41
N ALA A 646 13.13 -53.56 -0.11
CA ALA A 646 12.21 -53.91 0.98
C ALA A 646 12.85 -53.62 2.36
N GLY A 647 12.33 -52.63 3.09
CA GLY A 647 12.79 -52.29 4.45
C GLY A 647 12.48 -50.85 4.88
N LYS A 648 12.03 -50.64 6.13
CA LYS A 648 11.48 -49.35 6.63
C LYS A 648 12.45 -48.15 6.61
N ARG A 649 13.76 -48.36 6.42
CA ARG A 649 14.79 -47.30 6.42
C ARG A 649 15.74 -47.31 5.21
N ALA A 650 15.49 -48.11 4.18
CA ALA A 650 16.35 -48.17 3.00
C ALA A 650 16.23 -46.90 2.14
N ALA A 651 17.36 -46.30 1.75
CA ALA A 651 17.41 -45.24 0.75
C ALA A 651 16.91 -45.77 -0.60
N PHE A 652 16.32 -44.95 -1.48
CA PHE A 652 15.92 -45.47 -2.81
C PHE A 652 17.11 -45.94 -3.63
N PHE A 653 16.93 -47.03 -4.38
CA PHE A 653 17.92 -47.55 -5.34
C PHE A 653 17.90 -46.72 -6.62
N MET A 654 16.71 -46.54 -7.21
CA MET A 654 16.51 -45.80 -8.44
C MET A 654 15.48 -44.69 -8.25
N ARG A 655 15.76 -43.51 -8.81
CA ARG A 655 14.76 -42.45 -9.02
C ARG A 655 14.84 -41.94 -10.45
N VAL A 656 13.75 -42.07 -11.19
CA VAL A 656 13.61 -41.51 -12.54
C VAL A 656 12.86 -40.19 -12.46
N ARG A 657 13.40 -39.13 -13.04
CA ARG A 657 12.72 -37.84 -13.24
C ARG A 657 12.18 -37.77 -14.66
N THR A 658 10.88 -37.53 -14.77
CA THR A 658 10.13 -37.57 -16.03
C THR A 658 9.72 -36.18 -16.51
N ASN A 659 10.14 -35.10 -15.85
CA ASN A 659 9.71 -33.71 -16.11
C ASN A 659 10.44 -32.99 -17.25
N GLU A 660 11.28 -33.68 -17.99
CA GLU A 660 12.04 -33.14 -19.12
C GLU A 660 11.38 -33.56 -20.44
N HIS A 661 11.47 -32.71 -21.47
CA HIS A 661 10.81 -32.96 -22.75
C HIS A 661 11.50 -34.03 -23.59
N TRP A 662 12.83 -33.98 -23.70
CA TRP A 662 13.59 -34.79 -24.67
C TRP A 662 14.19 -36.08 -24.10
N TRP A 663 14.39 -36.17 -22.79
CA TRP A 663 14.97 -37.33 -22.11
C TRP A 663 14.34 -37.49 -20.73
N PHE A 664 14.50 -38.65 -20.11
CA PHE A 664 14.27 -38.82 -18.67
C PHE A 664 15.61 -39.03 -17.96
N ARG A 665 15.74 -38.46 -16.76
CA ARG A 665 16.96 -38.59 -15.95
C ARG A 665 16.78 -39.69 -14.94
N VAL A 666 17.61 -40.73 -15.02
CA VAL A 666 17.66 -41.81 -14.04
C VAL A 666 18.79 -41.54 -13.05
N GLU A 667 18.51 -41.66 -11.76
CA GLU A 667 19.49 -41.61 -10.68
C GLU A 667 19.53 -42.97 -9.99
N PHE A 668 20.68 -43.64 -10.06
CA PHE A 668 20.97 -44.83 -9.28
C PHE A 668 21.85 -44.49 -8.08
N ARG A 669 21.65 -45.24 -6.99
CA ARG A 669 22.56 -45.26 -5.85
C ARG A 669 23.29 -46.59 -5.79
N THR A 670 24.60 -46.54 -5.56
CA THR A 670 25.43 -47.74 -5.40
C THR A 670 26.58 -47.49 -4.42
N GLU A 671 27.32 -48.54 -4.10
CA GLU A 671 28.54 -48.50 -3.31
C GLU A 671 29.57 -47.52 -3.87
N LYS A 672 30.22 -46.81 -2.95
CA LYS A 672 31.21 -45.79 -3.29
C LYS A 672 32.44 -46.40 -3.97
N GLY A 673 32.88 -45.81 -5.08
CA GLY A 673 34.05 -46.24 -5.83
C GLY A 673 33.81 -47.44 -6.75
N LEU A 674 32.57 -47.92 -6.88
CA LEU A 674 32.26 -49.07 -7.73
C LEU A 674 32.38 -48.76 -9.23
N PHE A 675 32.12 -47.51 -9.64
CA PHE A 675 32.18 -47.09 -11.05
C PHE A 675 32.97 -45.79 -11.21
N ASP A 676 33.91 -45.80 -12.16
CA ASP A 676 34.50 -44.57 -12.71
C ASP A 676 33.65 -44.06 -13.89
N GLN A 677 33.50 -42.74 -14.01
CA GLN A 677 32.68 -42.13 -15.06
C GLN A 677 33.21 -42.43 -16.47
N THR A 678 34.52 -42.45 -16.66
CA THR A 678 35.16 -42.64 -17.97
C THR A 678 34.96 -44.06 -18.45
N ASP A 679 35.19 -45.03 -17.57
CA ASP A 679 35.02 -46.45 -17.90
C ASP A 679 33.55 -46.82 -18.08
N LEU A 680 32.65 -46.29 -17.24
CA LEU A 680 31.21 -46.50 -17.41
C LEU A 680 30.71 -45.93 -18.74
N SER A 681 31.26 -44.79 -19.19
CA SER A 681 30.94 -44.21 -20.50
C SER A 681 31.42 -45.07 -21.67
N ARG A 682 32.61 -45.69 -21.56
CA ARG A 682 33.10 -46.65 -22.57
C ARG A 682 32.27 -47.93 -22.61
N GLN A 683 31.78 -48.39 -21.46
CA GLN A 683 30.99 -49.63 -21.36
C GLN A 683 29.58 -49.46 -21.91
N LEU A 684 28.88 -48.38 -21.53
CA LEU A 684 27.49 -48.15 -21.93
C LEU A 684 27.34 -47.57 -23.34
N LYS A 685 28.41 -46.98 -23.91
CA LYS A 685 28.45 -46.45 -25.28
C LYS A 685 27.25 -45.57 -25.67
N LEU A 686 26.80 -44.71 -24.74
CA LEU A 686 25.75 -43.74 -25.04
C LEU A 686 26.30 -42.65 -25.97
N SER A 687 25.71 -42.50 -27.15
CA SER A 687 26.07 -41.44 -28.12
C SER A 687 25.90 -40.05 -27.49
N ASN A 688 26.73 -39.08 -27.89
CA ASN A 688 26.53 -37.68 -27.49
C ASN A 688 25.22 -37.15 -28.05
N TRP A 689 24.66 -36.10 -27.44
CA TRP A 689 23.39 -35.52 -27.89
C TRP A 689 23.45 -35.03 -29.34
N ASP A 690 24.57 -34.44 -29.75
CA ASP A 690 24.78 -33.96 -31.12
C ASP A 690 24.70 -35.08 -32.19
N ASP A 691 24.96 -36.34 -31.80
CA ASP A 691 24.96 -37.48 -32.70
C ASP A 691 23.57 -38.14 -32.83
N VAL A 692 22.58 -37.72 -32.03
CA VAL A 692 21.20 -38.23 -32.05
C VAL A 692 20.33 -37.32 -32.92
N LYS A 693 20.19 -37.66 -34.20
CA LYS A 693 19.48 -36.84 -35.20
C LYS A 693 17.99 -36.65 -34.88
N GLU A 694 17.40 -37.54 -34.10
CA GLU A 694 15.99 -37.54 -33.71
C GLU A 694 15.67 -36.52 -32.58
N LEU A 695 16.70 -35.97 -31.91
CA LEU A 695 16.52 -35.03 -30.80
C LEU A 695 17.00 -33.62 -31.19
N GLN A 696 16.16 -32.61 -30.95
CA GLN A 696 16.55 -31.19 -31.12
C GLN A 696 17.30 -30.67 -29.89
N VAL A 697 18.37 -31.36 -29.50
CA VAL A 697 19.14 -31.07 -28.29
C VAL A 697 20.58 -30.79 -28.68
N TYR A 698 21.06 -29.59 -28.37
CA TYR A 698 22.44 -29.18 -28.65
C TYR A 698 23.31 -29.31 -27.40
N GLY A 699 24.47 -29.98 -27.51
CA GLY A 699 25.51 -29.96 -26.49
C GLY A 699 26.29 -31.26 -26.32
N ARG A 700 27.63 -31.15 -26.29
CA ARG A 700 28.57 -32.28 -26.10
C ARG A 700 28.80 -32.68 -24.64
N TRP A 701 27.87 -32.39 -23.73
CA TRP A 701 28.03 -32.75 -22.34
C TRP A 701 27.71 -34.24 -22.11
N SER A 702 28.50 -34.89 -21.26
CA SER A 702 28.36 -36.33 -20.98
C SER A 702 26.96 -36.69 -20.45
N ARG A 703 26.35 -37.71 -21.06
CA ARG A 703 25.05 -38.30 -20.67
C ARG A 703 25.15 -39.21 -19.44
N ILE A 704 26.34 -39.37 -18.89
CA ILE A 704 26.64 -40.13 -17.69
C ILE A 704 27.39 -39.23 -16.74
N ARG A 705 26.92 -39.13 -15.50
CA ARG A 705 27.61 -38.40 -14.42
C ARG A 705 27.65 -39.25 -13.16
N VAL A 706 28.84 -39.43 -12.62
CA VAL A 706 29.04 -40.11 -11.33
C VAL A 706 29.39 -39.06 -10.29
N ASN A 707 28.52 -38.88 -9.28
CA ASN A 707 28.68 -37.89 -8.23
C ASN A 707 29.02 -38.56 -6.90
N ALA A 708 30.25 -38.37 -6.41
CA ALA A 708 30.75 -38.93 -5.15
C ALA A 708 30.56 -37.98 -3.94
N ARG A 709 29.40 -37.29 -3.84
CA ARG A 709 29.16 -36.22 -2.85
C ARG A 709 28.67 -36.69 -1.47
N GLU A 710 28.18 -37.93 -1.31
CA GLU A 710 27.63 -38.43 -0.04
C GLU A 710 28.60 -39.37 0.68
N LYS A 711 28.56 -39.39 2.03
CA LYS A 711 29.51 -40.18 2.85
C LYS A 711 29.48 -41.70 2.59
N ARG A 712 28.36 -42.25 2.09
CA ARG A 712 28.14 -43.71 1.94
C ARG A 712 27.74 -44.17 0.53
N TRP A 713 27.42 -43.27 -0.40
CA TRP A 713 26.80 -43.61 -1.69
C TRP A 713 27.43 -42.82 -2.84
N ASP A 714 27.64 -43.49 -3.97
CA ASP A 714 27.80 -42.82 -5.26
C ASP A 714 26.44 -42.70 -5.95
N ARG A 715 26.22 -41.55 -6.59
CA ARG A 715 25.02 -41.29 -7.40
C ARG A 715 25.38 -41.29 -8.87
N ILE A 716 24.82 -42.25 -9.61
CA ILE A 716 25.00 -42.37 -11.05
C ILE A 716 23.79 -41.77 -11.74
N HIS A 717 24.00 -40.70 -12.49
CA HIS A 717 22.98 -40.06 -13.30
C HIS A 717 23.14 -40.48 -14.76
N LEU A 718 22.09 -41.09 -15.31
CA LEU A 718 21.97 -41.39 -16.74
C LEU A 718 20.86 -40.52 -17.35
N PHE A 719 21.11 -40.00 -18.54
CA PHE A 719 20.10 -39.26 -19.30
C PHE A 719 19.72 -40.08 -20.54
N LEU A 720 18.52 -40.65 -20.53
CA LEU A 720 18.07 -41.66 -21.49
C LEU A 720 16.84 -41.16 -22.25
N TRP A 721 16.67 -41.61 -23.49
CA TRP A 721 15.49 -41.23 -24.28
C TRP A 721 14.84 -42.39 -25.05
N SER A 722 15.57 -43.48 -25.35
CA SER A 722 15.07 -44.60 -26.17
C SER A 722 15.41 -45.96 -25.57
N LEU A 723 14.57 -46.97 -25.88
CA LEU A 723 14.80 -48.36 -25.47
C LEU A 723 16.11 -48.93 -26.03
N LYS A 724 16.53 -48.50 -27.23
CA LYS A 724 17.77 -48.97 -27.89
C LYS A 724 19.03 -48.69 -27.05
N GLU A 725 18.97 -47.70 -26.17
CA GLU A 725 20.11 -47.27 -25.35
C GLU A 725 20.33 -48.19 -24.14
N ILE A 726 19.28 -48.87 -23.70
CA ILE A 726 19.27 -49.67 -22.47
C ILE A 726 19.05 -51.16 -22.73
N ASP A 727 18.55 -51.54 -23.90
CA ASP A 727 18.45 -52.95 -24.29
C ASP A 727 19.78 -53.48 -24.86
N SER A 728 20.83 -53.44 -24.03
CA SER A 728 22.15 -53.98 -24.38
C SER A 728 22.68 -54.92 -23.28
N PRO A 729 23.50 -55.93 -23.63
CA PRO A 729 24.14 -56.80 -22.64
C PRO A 729 24.99 -56.01 -21.63
N ALA A 730 25.66 -54.94 -22.09
CA ALA A 730 26.47 -54.07 -21.25
C ALA A 730 25.62 -53.34 -20.19
N PHE A 731 24.47 -52.79 -20.59
CA PHE A 731 23.56 -52.12 -19.65
C PHE A 731 22.95 -53.10 -18.64
N ARG A 732 22.61 -54.32 -19.06
CA ARG A 732 22.13 -55.38 -18.16
C ARG A 732 23.18 -55.78 -17.13
N LYS A 733 24.45 -55.88 -17.54
CA LYS A 733 25.58 -56.15 -16.63
C LYS A 733 25.75 -55.00 -15.62
N PHE A 734 25.76 -53.76 -16.10
CA PHE A 734 25.81 -52.55 -15.27
C PHE A 734 24.71 -52.52 -14.20
N LEU A 735 23.44 -52.78 -14.57
CA LEU A 735 22.33 -52.77 -13.61
C LEU A 735 22.49 -53.81 -12.50
N LYS A 736 22.97 -55.02 -12.83
CA LYS A 736 23.22 -56.08 -11.84
C LYS A 736 24.34 -55.69 -10.86
N GLU A 737 25.46 -55.17 -11.37
CA GLU A 737 26.59 -54.73 -10.55
C GLU A 737 26.20 -53.53 -9.66
N CYS A 738 25.46 -52.57 -10.23
CA CYS A 738 24.95 -51.42 -9.50
C CYS A 738 23.97 -51.82 -8.38
N TYR A 739 23.11 -52.82 -8.61
CA TYR A 739 22.20 -53.31 -7.58
C TYR A 739 22.93 -54.13 -6.50
N ALA A 740 23.92 -54.94 -6.87
CA ALA A 740 24.75 -55.67 -5.91
C ALA A 740 25.50 -54.71 -4.96
N GLY A 741 26.13 -53.67 -5.50
CA GLY A 741 26.76 -52.62 -4.70
C GLY A 741 25.76 -51.89 -3.79
N TYR A 742 24.55 -51.63 -4.30
CA TYR A 742 23.49 -51.06 -3.48
C TYR A 742 23.09 -51.97 -2.30
N ARG A 743 22.95 -53.28 -2.51
CA ARG A 743 22.60 -54.25 -1.46
C ARG A 743 23.65 -54.31 -0.34
N ARG A 744 24.94 -54.26 -0.70
CA ARG A 744 26.06 -54.23 0.27
C ARG A 744 25.95 -53.03 1.23
N VAL A 745 25.67 -51.84 0.70
CA VAL A 745 25.57 -50.62 1.52
C VAL A 745 24.23 -50.50 2.26
N ALA A 746 23.14 -51.02 1.68
CA ALA A 746 21.81 -50.99 2.30
C ALA A 746 21.62 -51.99 3.45
N GLY A 747 22.60 -52.89 3.70
CA GLY A 747 22.59 -53.81 4.84
C GLY A 747 21.82 -55.11 4.60
N PHE A 748 21.73 -55.58 3.34
CA PHE A 748 21.08 -56.85 2.97
C PHE A 748 22.04 -58.05 2.93
N GLU A 749 23.33 -57.86 3.23
CA GLU A 749 24.29 -58.95 3.45
C GLU A 749 24.63 -59.02 4.94
N GLY A 750 23.96 -59.96 5.59
CA GLY A 750 24.12 -60.35 6.99
C GLY A 750 23.52 -61.74 7.13
N GLY A 751 24.21 -62.73 6.56
CA GLY A 751 23.85 -64.14 6.59
C GLY A 751 25.02 -64.98 6.05
N GLU A 752 25.68 -65.67 6.99
CA GLU A 752 26.75 -66.67 6.85
C GLU A 752 28.21 -66.18 6.73
N ASN A 753 28.88 -66.25 7.90
CA ASN A 753 30.31 -66.33 8.24
C ASN A 753 31.30 -65.30 7.69
#